data_AF-A0A0N1PGE4-F1
#
_entry.id   AF-A0A0N1PGE4-F1
#
_cell.length_a   1.000
_cell.length_b   1.000
_cell.length_c   1.000
_cell.angle_alpha   90.00
_cell.angle_beta   90.00
_cell.angle_gamma   90.00
#
_symmetry.space_group_name_H-M   'P 1'
#
loop_
_entity.id
_entity.type
_entity.pdbx_description
1 polymer ?
#
loop_
_entity_poly.entity_id
_entity_poly.type
_entity_poly.pdbx_seq_one_letter_code
_entity_poly.pdbx_strand_id
1 'polypeptide(L)'
;NCILPAYPKNGGYVAQGRPDGKPGSVYDSIFLNVTCDRGHVAKGPTSLFCFQGHWSSSMPECIRYCNLNPHPSVTYYCKQDGKDGFEGTECDSLVPSGTVVRAECRKPNYYHAGIHPFMRCIDGVFDYIAICEIECGIITPQGNELISYARDALRAEVPWHVGVYRKLNKTPSYQCGGSLISTSAIISVAHCYWDPIENKKKPASNFVVAAGKLYFPWDDPRDEYNAQKRSVISIDIPSRFHGHNANYQGDIAVLIVDKLFELKPYLRPVCLNFDFNFNKRQLRNGNLGKFSGWGYTEEMKQSLALQTVDLPYVGVDICLSLLPKNFEVFVTSDKICAGYTNGTAVCKGDSGGGISFPETERGVVRYYLRGVLSVSPSKENDCDLNSLAVYTEIFKHRDFIEESSDNSKWLCNDNTSIQIALRCNGQVDCPDGSDEAADMCASTQINMAQNTFFCVLPEYPEHGTYTVEGMPDAKAGMKVLSLRMTVKCDPGFLLQGSETVTCNAGEWSSKIPQCSRECTLKPLLQSPSVEYWCEAPDSGERSAPCEERQPTGSVVRPACKAPFYYSPVSLPLMHCIDGNWDYIPNCLQQCGILAPEKERISAVPYNVTKGELPWYATIYTKRTKPYLALCGGTIVSPTTIISAAHCFWSDIQTLPSSDYVVAVGKLYRPWNNKRDTDAQKIPVKTIKIPIRFRGALTNYQDDIAVVILSEPIVYTRNVLPVCLDFDPNFNRRQLEPGSLGKVGGFGLVDTGATRPPPTLKSIDLPYMDITQCISNAPTQFREYITSDKICAGYSNDVCKGDGGGGLVFPETEKQVTRYYLRGVLSTSPVPDQSTGDRFCHNIAIITFTELIRHERFIRENMEIAMPQYKDDDNIKKPDGGDSTVLCKVNEFGCKSGECINAASICDGKRDCNDGSDESDDACSGDNRAQKPTTTTKRPTTTKRPTTTTERPSTTIVTPISNEVATVDKCILPSQPENGVYHVVGGKVVDGEATFVLLQYSCYKRFAMLEDPKVFCSDGIWSGKRLPQCLPAEAALNYRGGPILTLGDGSPRKHELVYLMSAQSGEMFYGRWSRKVATHKNVDVDEL
;
A
#
# COMPACT_ATOMS: atom_id res chain seq x y z
N ASN A 1 42.97 -64.78 -12.69
CA ASN A 1 43.30 -64.32 -11.32
C ASN A 1 42.70 -62.93 -11.12
N CYS A 2 42.25 -62.62 -9.91
CA CYS A 2 41.75 -61.32 -9.50
C CYS A 2 42.90 -60.36 -9.21
N ILE A 3 43.00 -59.28 -10.00
CA ILE A 3 43.89 -58.14 -9.71
C ILE A 3 43.10 -57.15 -8.86
N LEU A 4 43.67 -56.68 -7.75
CA LEU A 4 43.03 -55.67 -6.91
C LEU A 4 42.98 -54.31 -7.63
N PRO A 5 41.78 -53.69 -7.76
CA PRO A 5 41.61 -52.39 -8.41
C PRO A 5 42.27 -51.24 -7.62
N ALA A 6 42.29 -50.03 -8.20
CA ALA A 6 42.63 -48.82 -7.45
C ALA A 6 41.63 -48.56 -6.31
N TYR A 7 42.05 -47.86 -5.26
CA TYR A 7 41.14 -47.36 -4.24
C TYR A 7 40.12 -46.39 -4.85
N PRO A 8 38.85 -46.38 -4.39
CA PRO A 8 37.87 -45.40 -4.85
C PRO A 8 38.29 -43.99 -4.46
N LYS A 9 37.95 -42.99 -5.28
CA LYS A 9 38.18 -41.58 -4.95
C LYS A 9 37.38 -41.22 -3.68
N ASN A 10 38.05 -40.61 -2.70
CA ASN A 10 37.50 -40.28 -1.36
C ASN A 10 37.07 -41.51 -0.54
N GLY A 11 37.83 -42.60 -0.65
CA GLY A 11 37.69 -43.77 0.22
C GLY A 11 38.82 -44.78 0.05
N GLY A 12 38.62 -45.96 0.65
CA GLY A 12 39.51 -47.10 0.55
C GLY A 12 38.74 -48.42 0.63
N TYR A 13 39.47 -49.53 0.67
CA TYR A 13 38.87 -50.85 0.93
C TYR A 13 39.83 -51.73 1.73
N VAL A 14 39.27 -52.71 2.44
CA VAL A 14 40.03 -53.74 3.17
C VAL A 14 39.86 -55.09 2.48
N ALA A 15 40.98 -55.73 2.13
CA ALA A 15 40.99 -57.09 1.60
C ALA A 15 40.80 -58.10 2.74
N GLN A 16 39.63 -58.75 2.77
CA GLN A 16 39.22 -59.55 3.93
C GLN A 16 40.12 -60.78 4.11
N GLY A 17 40.80 -60.85 5.26
CA GLY A 17 41.77 -61.91 5.57
C GLY A 17 43.15 -61.77 4.89
N ARG A 18 43.44 -60.65 4.22
CA ARG A 18 44.73 -60.40 3.54
C ARG A 18 45.28 -59.00 3.88
N PRO A 19 45.99 -58.81 5.01
CA PRO A 19 46.45 -57.49 5.46
C PRO A 19 47.47 -56.84 4.50
N ASP A 20 48.15 -57.62 3.67
CA ASP A 20 49.17 -57.16 2.73
C ASP A 20 48.58 -56.62 1.41
N GLY A 21 47.25 -56.79 1.20
CA GLY A 21 46.58 -56.53 -0.06
C GLY A 21 46.48 -55.04 -0.41
N LYS A 22 47.14 -54.65 -1.52
CA LYS A 22 47.15 -53.27 -2.06
C LYS A 22 46.66 -53.28 -3.51
N PRO A 23 46.28 -52.13 -4.10
CA PRO A 23 46.02 -52.02 -5.53
C PRO A 23 47.14 -52.67 -6.36
N GLY A 24 46.76 -53.52 -7.32
CA GLY A 24 47.70 -54.32 -8.13
C GLY A 24 48.10 -55.68 -7.54
N SER A 25 47.81 -55.99 -6.26
CA SER A 25 47.99 -57.35 -5.72
C SER A 25 47.11 -58.37 -6.46
N VAL A 26 47.57 -59.63 -6.56
CA VAL A 26 46.92 -60.68 -7.36
C VAL A 26 46.55 -61.89 -6.49
N TYR A 27 45.29 -62.33 -6.59
CA TYR A 27 44.74 -63.48 -5.83
C TYR A 27 43.82 -64.34 -6.73
N ASP A 28 43.52 -65.58 -6.35
CA ASP A 28 42.60 -66.44 -7.12
C ASP A 28 41.13 -66.17 -6.79
N SER A 29 40.86 -65.83 -5.53
CA SER A 29 39.60 -65.25 -5.05
C SER A 29 39.88 -64.30 -3.88
N ILE A 30 39.02 -63.28 -3.72
CA ILE A 30 39.15 -62.28 -2.64
C ILE A 30 37.83 -61.55 -2.40
N PHE A 31 37.60 -61.12 -1.16
CA PHE A 31 36.53 -60.20 -0.78
C PHE A 31 37.12 -58.84 -0.40
N LEU A 32 36.52 -57.75 -0.88
CA LEU A 32 36.83 -56.38 -0.49
C LEU A 32 35.63 -55.78 0.22
N ASN A 33 35.87 -55.15 1.37
CA ASN A 33 34.89 -54.29 2.03
C ASN A 33 35.32 -52.82 1.84
N VAL A 34 34.49 -52.04 1.16
CA VAL A 34 34.76 -50.65 0.76
C VAL A 34 34.27 -49.69 1.84
N THR A 35 35.13 -48.75 2.21
CA THR A 35 34.90 -47.76 3.28
C THR A 35 35.22 -46.36 2.76
N CYS A 36 34.24 -45.45 2.80
CA CYS A 36 34.41 -44.08 2.34
C CYS A 36 34.96 -43.15 3.43
N ASP A 37 35.62 -42.07 2.99
CA ASP A 37 36.16 -41.05 3.90
C ASP A 37 35.04 -40.23 4.56
N ARG A 38 35.32 -39.68 5.75
CA ARG A 38 34.34 -38.95 6.58
C ARG A 38 33.58 -37.89 5.77
N GLY A 39 32.26 -38.03 5.69
CA GLY A 39 31.38 -37.16 4.89
C GLY A 39 31.01 -37.70 3.49
N HIS A 40 31.48 -38.89 3.13
CA HIS A 40 31.14 -39.58 1.87
C HIS A 40 30.52 -40.95 2.16
N VAL A 41 29.66 -41.43 1.25
CA VAL A 41 29.06 -42.78 1.29
C VAL A 41 29.12 -43.39 -0.13
N ALA A 42 29.18 -44.72 -0.20
CA ALA A 42 29.38 -45.45 -1.45
C ALA A 42 28.11 -45.50 -2.30
N LYS A 43 28.15 -44.97 -3.54
CA LYS A 43 27.10 -45.17 -4.56
C LYS A 43 27.26 -46.57 -5.18
N GLY A 44 26.85 -47.60 -4.44
CA GLY A 44 26.85 -49.00 -4.89
C GLY A 44 27.12 -50.01 -3.76
N PRO A 45 27.33 -51.30 -4.09
CA PRO A 45 27.57 -52.34 -3.09
C PRO A 45 28.95 -52.17 -2.44
N THR A 46 28.97 -51.97 -1.11
CA THR A 46 30.21 -51.85 -0.32
C THR A 46 30.99 -53.17 -0.21
N SER A 47 30.32 -54.31 -0.32
CA SER A 47 30.94 -55.64 -0.34
C SER A 47 31.11 -56.13 -1.78
N LEU A 48 32.35 -56.23 -2.24
CA LEU A 48 32.71 -56.75 -3.55
C LEU A 48 33.41 -58.11 -3.38
N PHE A 49 33.12 -59.07 -4.24
CA PHE A 49 33.89 -60.31 -4.34
C PHE A 49 34.46 -60.50 -5.73
N CYS A 50 35.59 -61.19 -5.82
CA CYS A 50 36.14 -61.67 -7.08
C CYS A 50 36.47 -63.15 -7.01
N PHE A 51 36.18 -63.86 -8.10
CA PHE A 51 36.47 -65.28 -8.28
C PHE A 51 37.03 -65.52 -9.69
N GLN A 52 38.17 -66.21 -9.79
CA GLN A 52 38.90 -66.54 -11.03
C GLN A 52 39.35 -65.35 -11.90
N GLY A 53 38.93 -64.12 -11.60
CA GLY A 53 39.21 -62.90 -12.36
C GLY A 53 37.97 -62.03 -12.62
N HIS A 54 36.77 -62.52 -12.30
CA HIS A 54 35.52 -61.78 -12.45
C HIS A 54 35.09 -61.15 -11.12
N TRP A 55 34.84 -59.84 -11.13
CA TRP A 55 34.30 -59.07 -10.01
C TRP A 55 32.77 -59.10 -10.00
N SER A 56 32.16 -59.09 -8.80
CA SER A 56 30.72 -59.13 -8.60
C SER A 56 29.98 -57.84 -8.96
N SER A 57 30.69 -56.71 -8.98
CA SER A 57 30.20 -55.41 -9.42
C SER A 57 31.40 -54.50 -9.74
N SER A 58 31.14 -53.33 -10.31
CA SER A 58 32.14 -52.24 -10.40
C SER A 58 32.48 -51.71 -8.99
N MET A 59 33.68 -51.13 -8.83
CA MET A 59 34.01 -50.37 -7.62
C MET A 59 33.00 -49.22 -7.43
N PRO A 60 32.33 -49.08 -6.27
CA PRO A 60 31.43 -47.97 -6.02
C PRO A 60 32.19 -46.66 -5.79
N GLU A 61 31.59 -45.55 -6.16
CA GLU A 61 32.16 -44.21 -5.95
C GLU A 61 31.77 -43.67 -4.56
N CYS A 62 32.73 -43.11 -3.81
CA CYS A 62 32.46 -42.47 -2.53
C CYS A 62 32.08 -41.01 -2.76
N ILE A 63 30.77 -40.75 -2.83
CA ILE A 63 30.22 -39.41 -3.10
C ILE A 63 29.71 -38.76 -1.83
N ARG A 64 29.62 -37.43 -1.84
CA ARG A 64 28.98 -36.66 -0.76
C ARG A 64 27.46 -36.75 -0.86
N TYR A 65 26.80 -36.52 0.27
CA TYR A 65 25.35 -36.50 0.40
C TYR A 65 24.91 -35.16 1.01
N CYS A 66 23.83 -34.60 0.48
CA CYS A 66 23.17 -33.44 1.04
C CYS A 66 22.15 -33.89 2.09
N ASN A 67 22.10 -33.19 3.23
CA ASN A 67 21.05 -33.39 4.23
C ASN A 67 19.78 -32.63 3.82
N LEU A 68 18.68 -33.35 3.63
CA LEU A 68 17.38 -32.80 3.28
C LEU A 68 16.45 -32.87 4.48
N ASN A 69 16.47 -31.84 5.32
CA ASN A 69 15.59 -31.74 6.47
C ASN A 69 14.12 -31.59 6.01
N PRO A 70 13.16 -32.38 6.55
CA PRO A 70 11.76 -32.27 6.16
C PRO A 70 11.14 -30.96 6.66
N HIS A 71 10.70 -30.10 5.74
CA HIS A 71 10.09 -28.80 6.06
C HIS A 71 8.57 -28.93 6.26
N PRO A 72 7.93 -28.20 7.20
CA PRO A 72 6.47 -28.30 7.41
C PRO A 72 5.62 -27.87 6.21
N SER A 73 6.10 -26.94 5.36
CA SER A 73 5.33 -26.40 4.23
C SER A 73 5.51 -27.10 2.88
N VAL A 74 6.49 -28.00 2.75
CA VAL A 74 6.94 -28.55 1.46
C VAL A 74 7.07 -30.07 1.52
N THR A 75 6.78 -30.75 0.42
CA THR A 75 7.18 -32.14 0.17
C THR A 75 8.17 -32.20 -0.99
N TYR A 76 9.19 -33.05 -0.88
CA TYR A 76 10.31 -33.15 -1.82
C TYR A 76 10.29 -34.49 -2.55
N TYR A 77 10.33 -34.46 -3.88
CA TYR A 77 10.31 -35.65 -4.75
C TYR A 77 11.62 -35.80 -5.52
N CYS A 78 12.29 -36.94 -5.37
CA CYS A 78 13.60 -37.19 -5.97
C CYS A 78 13.46 -37.81 -7.38
N LYS A 79 14.25 -37.34 -8.36
CA LYS A 79 14.33 -38.02 -9.67
C LYS A 79 15.12 -39.33 -9.53
N GLN A 80 14.54 -40.45 -9.96
CA GLN A 80 15.25 -41.74 -10.05
C GLN A 80 16.21 -41.77 -11.24
N ASP A 81 17.43 -42.28 -11.01
CA ASP A 81 18.38 -42.60 -12.09
C ASP A 81 17.77 -43.65 -13.02
N GLY A 82 17.76 -43.38 -14.34
CA GLY A 82 17.33 -44.33 -15.37
C GLY A 82 15.84 -44.29 -15.78
N LYS A 83 15.03 -43.34 -15.27
CA LYS A 83 13.65 -43.11 -15.75
C LYS A 83 13.41 -41.67 -16.22
N ASP A 84 12.64 -41.53 -17.30
CA ASP A 84 12.13 -40.25 -17.79
C ASP A 84 10.83 -39.84 -17.09
N GLY A 85 10.91 -39.68 -15.77
CA GLY A 85 9.79 -39.21 -14.95
C GLY A 85 10.14 -38.98 -13.50
N PHE A 86 9.32 -38.20 -12.81
CA PHE A 86 9.26 -38.11 -11.36
C PHE A 86 8.13 -39.03 -10.86
N GLU A 87 8.36 -40.34 -10.86
CA GLU A 87 7.39 -41.31 -10.34
C GLU A 87 7.37 -41.33 -8.80
N GLY A 88 6.68 -40.35 -8.23
CA GLY A 88 5.97 -40.43 -6.95
C GLY A 88 6.75 -40.71 -5.65
N THR A 89 8.07 -40.84 -5.70
CA THR A 89 8.88 -41.22 -4.53
C THR A 89 9.37 -39.97 -3.79
N GLU A 90 8.98 -39.83 -2.52
CA GLU A 90 9.53 -38.79 -1.64
C GLU A 90 11.03 -39.04 -1.38
N CYS A 91 11.80 -37.96 -1.19
CA CYS A 91 13.23 -38.07 -0.91
C CYS A 91 13.51 -38.58 0.51
N ASP A 92 14.51 -39.47 0.64
CA ASP A 92 15.17 -39.74 1.92
C ASP A 92 15.88 -38.48 2.46
N SER A 93 16.14 -38.44 3.77
CA SER A 93 16.83 -37.33 4.43
C SER A 93 18.31 -37.15 4.04
N LEU A 94 18.92 -38.16 3.42
CA LEU A 94 20.28 -38.10 2.86
C LEU A 94 20.22 -38.33 1.35
N VAL A 95 20.39 -37.26 0.59
CA VAL A 95 20.27 -37.25 -0.87
C VAL A 95 21.66 -37.26 -1.53
N PRO A 96 21.96 -38.14 -2.51
CA PRO A 96 23.28 -38.19 -3.14
C PRO A 96 23.65 -36.95 -3.97
N SER A 97 24.95 -36.61 -4.03
CA SER A 97 25.47 -35.61 -4.98
C SER A 97 25.08 -35.97 -6.42
N GLY A 98 24.58 -34.98 -7.16
CA GLY A 98 24.03 -35.12 -8.52
C GLY A 98 22.51 -35.34 -8.60
N THR A 99 21.82 -35.69 -7.50
CA THR A 99 20.36 -35.88 -7.52
C THR A 99 19.61 -34.55 -7.70
N VAL A 100 18.57 -34.60 -8.54
CA VAL A 100 17.64 -33.49 -8.81
C VAL A 100 16.32 -33.73 -8.07
N VAL A 101 15.83 -32.71 -7.37
CA VAL A 101 14.67 -32.76 -6.47
C VAL A 101 13.61 -31.75 -6.92
N ARG A 102 12.34 -32.18 -6.98
CA ARG A 102 11.18 -31.31 -7.20
C ARG A 102 10.53 -30.99 -5.86
N ALA A 103 10.34 -29.70 -5.58
CA ALA A 103 9.65 -29.23 -4.39
C ALA A 103 8.19 -28.87 -4.68
N GLU A 104 7.27 -29.34 -3.84
CA GLU A 104 5.84 -29.05 -3.97
C GLU A 104 5.23 -28.56 -2.64
N CYS A 105 4.49 -27.46 -2.69
CA CYS A 105 3.82 -26.90 -1.52
C CYS A 105 2.70 -27.81 -1.03
N ARG A 106 2.58 -27.93 0.29
CA ARG A 106 1.50 -28.66 0.97
C ARG A 106 0.19 -27.87 0.95
N LYS A 107 -0.42 -27.83 -0.23
CA LYS A 107 -1.77 -27.30 -0.48
C LYS A 107 -2.79 -28.04 0.41
N PRO A 108 -3.86 -27.37 0.89
CA PRO A 108 -4.27 -26.00 0.58
C PRO A 108 -3.78 -24.95 1.61
N ASN A 109 -2.82 -25.28 2.48
CA ASN A 109 -2.41 -24.39 3.58
C ASN A 109 -1.10 -23.63 3.31
N TYR A 110 -0.34 -24.06 2.30
CA TYR A 110 0.89 -23.41 1.86
C TYR A 110 0.90 -23.24 0.34
N TYR A 111 1.53 -22.17 -0.13
CA TYR A 111 1.60 -21.78 -1.53
C TYR A 111 2.95 -21.17 -1.91
N HIS A 112 3.16 -20.96 -3.21
CA HIS A 112 4.31 -20.27 -3.77
C HIS A 112 3.86 -19.53 -5.05
N ALA A 113 4.49 -18.41 -5.36
CA ALA A 113 4.18 -17.56 -6.51
C ALA A 113 4.71 -18.16 -7.84
N GLY A 114 4.14 -19.30 -8.25
CA GLY A 114 4.58 -20.05 -9.43
C GLY A 114 5.08 -21.45 -9.05
N ILE A 115 5.76 -22.12 -9.98
CA ILE A 115 6.40 -23.41 -9.72
C ILE A 115 7.78 -23.14 -9.11
N HIS A 116 8.15 -23.84 -8.03
CA HIS A 116 9.55 -23.82 -7.57
C HIS A 116 10.47 -24.37 -8.67
N PRO A 117 11.73 -23.89 -8.75
CA PRO A 117 12.76 -24.56 -9.54
C PRO A 117 12.98 -26.02 -9.10
N PHE A 118 13.87 -26.72 -9.80
CA PHE A 118 14.39 -28.00 -9.32
C PHE A 118 15.62 -27.75 -8.46
N MET A 119 15.57 -28.16 -7.20
CA MET A 119 16.74 -28.20 -6.31
C MET A 119 17.72 -29.28 -6.80
N ARG A 120 19.01 -29.10 -6.54
CA ARG A 120 20.09 -30.02 -6.93
C ARG A 120 21.05 -30.20 -5.76
N CYS A 121 21.38 -31.44 -5.45
CA CYS A 121 22.46 -31.74 -4.52
C CYS A 121 23.81 -31.63 -5.25
N ILE A 122 24.67 -30.70 -4.81
CA ILE A 122 25.99 -30.42 -5.40
C ILE A 122 27.05 -30.55 -4.29
N ASP A 123 27.85 -31.61 -4.35
CA ASP A 123 28.99 -31.88 -3.45
C ASP A 123 28.70 -31.72 -1.94
N GLY A 124 27.49 -32.13 -1.55
CA GLY A 124 27.02 -32.19 -0.16
C GLY A 124 26.19 -30.99 0.31
N VAL A 125 25.96 -30.00 -0.56
CA VAL A 125 25.08 -28.84 -0.30
C VAL A 125 24.00 -28.76 -1.38
N PHE A 126 22.78 -28.35 -1.03
CA PHE A 126 21.76 -28.05 -2.04
C PHE A 126 22.00 -26.65 -2.63
N ASP A 127 21.75 -26.49 -3.92
CA ASP A 127 21.80 -25.19 -4.61
C ASP A 127 20.86 -24.14 -3.98
N TYR A 128 19.69 -24.56 -3.48
CA TYR A 128 18.87 -23.83 -2.52
C TYR A 128 17.92 -24.80 -1.79
N ILE A 129 17.23 -24.35 -0.74
CA ILE A 129 16.14 -25.10 -0.10
C ILE A 129 14.80 -24.42 -0.41
N ALA A 130 13.89 -25.14 -1.05
CA ALA A 130 12.56 -24.63 -1.36
C ALA A 130 11.68 -24.56 -0.11
N ILE A 131 11.07 -23.40 0.13
CA ILE A 131 10.12 -23.15 1.22
C ILE A 131 8.87 -22.49 0.63
N CYS A 132 7.68 -22.98 1.02
CA CYS A 132 6.41 -22.38 0.64
C CYS A 132 5.86 -21.47 1.75
N GLU A 133 5.24 -20.36 1.33
CA GLU A 133 4.55 -19.38 2.17
C GLU A 133 3.24 -19.93 2.74
N ILE A 134 2.71 -19.30 3.80
CA ILE A 134 1.43 -19.68 4.43
C ILE A 134 0.26 -19.00 3.71
N GLU A 135 -0.78 -19.75 3.36
CA GLU A 135 -2.05 -19.17 2.91
C GLU A 135 -2.82 -18.56 4.11
N CYS A 136 -2.83 -17.24 4.18
CA CYS A 136 -3.54 -16.46 5.19
C CYS A 136 -4.94 -16.05 4.71
N GLY A 137 -5.84 -15.74 5.65
CA GLY A 137 -7.09 -15.02 5.38
C GLY A 137 -8.15 -15.75 4.55
N ILE A 138 -7.93 -17.00 4.11
CA ILE A 138 -8.88 -17.76 3.29
C ILE A 138 -9.81 -18.61 4.16
N ILE A 139 -11.12 -18.32 4.07
CA ILE A 139 -12.21 -19.13 4.65
C ILE A 139 -12.46 -20.41 3.83
N THR A 140 -12.99 -21.46 4.46
CA THR A 140 -13.32 -22.71 3.73
C THR A 140 -14.76 -22.65 3.18
N PRO A 141 -15.02 -22.96 1.89
CA PRO A 141 -16.28 -22.64 1.23
C PRO A 141 -17.43 -23.60 1.56
N GLN A 142 -18.09 -23.38 2.71
CA GLN A 142 -19.44 -23.90 3.01
C GLN A 142 -20.36 -22.86 3.67
N GLY A 143 -20.03 -21.56 3.56
CA GLY A 143 -20.90 -20.46 3.98
C GLY A 143 -21.43 -19.67 2.77
N ASN A 144 -22.74 -19.40 2.75
CA ASN A 144 -23.30 -18.31 1.95
C ASN A 144 -23.10 -16.99 2.72
N GLU A 145 -22.70 -15.92 2.04
CA GLU A 145 -22.50 -14.60 2.66
C GLU A 145 -23.77 -13.72 2.66
N LEU A 146 -23.67 -12.58 3.36
CA LEU A 146 -24.70 -11.55 3.56
C LEU A 146 -25.91 -11.96 4.43
N ILE A 147 -25.73 -11.86 5.76
CA ILE A 147 -26.81 -11.80 6.75
C ILE A 147 -26.50 -10.65 7.74
N SER A 148 -27.49 -9.82 8.07
CA SER A 148 -27.33 -8.57 8.82
C SER A 148 -27.39 -8.70 10.35
N TYR A 149 -27.21 -9.90 10.89
CA TYR A 149 -27.38 -10.20 12.32
C TYR A 149 -26.29 -11.16 12.80
N ALA A 150 -25.93 -11.07 14.09
CA ALA A 150 -25.01 -12.01 14.70
C ALA A 150 -25.59 -13.45 14.67
N ARG A 151 -24.76 -14.41 14.27
CA ARG A 151 -25.12 -15.84 14.27
C ARG A 151 -23.94 -16.69 14.71
N ASP A 152 -24.25 -17.93 15.09
CA ASP A 152 -23.25 -18.97 15.29
C ASP A 152 -22.39 -19.13 14.03
N ALA A 153 -21.06 -19.15 14.23
CA ALA A 153 -20.08 -19.30 13.18
C ALA A 153 -20.02 -20.76 12.71
N LEU A 154 -19.86 -20.97 11.40
CA LEU A 154 -19.60 -22.30 10.87
C LEU A 154 -18.14 -22.70 11.15
N ARG A 155 -17.88 -23.99 11.35
CA ARG A 155 -16.49 -24.46 11.53
C ARG A 155 -15.70 -24.14 10.25
N ALA A 156 -14.54 -23.49 10.40
CA ALA A 156 -13.71 -22.91 9.32
C ALA A 156 -14.21 -21.60 8.67
N GLU A 157 -15.20 -20.91 9.26
CA GLU A 157 -15.62 -19.57 8.80
C GLU A 157 -14.68 -18.44 9.28
N VAL A 158 -14.15 -18.55 10.51
CA VAL A 158 -13.14 -17.63 11.08
C VAL A 158 -11.94 -18.42 11.61
N PRO A 159 -11.15 -19.08 10.72
CA PRO A 159 -10.13 -20.06 11.11
C PRO A 159 -8.92 -19.46 11.85
N TRP A 160 -8.85 -18.13 11.97
CA TRP A 160 -7.83 -17.39 12.74
C TRP A 160 -8.27 -17.02 14.16
N HIS A 161 -9.52 -17.28 14.57
CA HIS A 161 -9.96 -16.93 15.92
C HIS A 161 -9.31 -17.84 16.98
N VAL A 162 -8.80 -17.23 18.05
CA VAL A 162 -8.11 -17.93 19.16
C VAL A 162 -8.70 -17.52 20.50
N GLY A 163 -9.05 -18.49 21.35
CA GLY A 163 -9.45 -18.23 22.73
C GLY A 163 -8.24 -18.16 23.65
N VAL A 164 -8.15 -17.13 24.48
CA VAL A 164 -7.10 -16.95 25.48
C VAL A 164 -7.68 -17.16 26.89
N TYR A 165 -7.06 -18.04 27.66
CA TYR A 165 -7.55 -18.54 28.93
C TYR A 165 -6.53 -18.34 30.06
N ARG A 166 -7.02 -18.14 31.28
CA ARG A 166 -6.21 -17.90 32.48
C ARG A 166 -6.15 -19.14 33.38
N LYS A 167 -4.94 -19.58 33.73
CA LYS A 167 -4.61 -20.64 34.69
C LYS A 167 -4.74 -20.12 36.14
N LEU A 168 -5.96 -19.90 36.63
CA LEU A 168 -6.20 -19.61 38.06
C LEU A 168 -6.60 -20.85 38.86
N ASN A 169 -7.42 -21.72 38.26
CA ASN A 169 -8.01 -22.90 38.91
C ASN A 169 -7.57 -24.18 38.18
N LYS A 170 -8.05 -25.35 38.63
CA LYS A 170 -7.82 -26.65 37.97
C LYS A 170 -8.24 -26.66 36.49
N THR A 171 -9.27 -25.88 36.13
CA THR A 171 -9.70 -25.65 34.75
C THR A 171 -9.37 -24.20 34.34
N PRO A 172 -8.77 -23.96 33.15
CA PRO A 172 -8.56 -22.62 32.63
C PRO A 172 -9.88 -21.90 32.33
N SER A 173 -10.03 -20.68 32.85
CA SER A 173 -11.18 -19.81 32.55
C SER A 173 -10.90 -18.99 31.27
N TYR A 174 -11.85 -18.92 30.34
CA TYR A 174 -11.77 -17.99 29.20
C TYR A 174 -11.61 -16.55 29.73
N GLN A 175 -10.83 -15.73 29.02
CA GLN A 175 -10.62 -14.33 29.41
C GLN A 175 -10.79 -13.35 28.24
N CYS A 176 -10.15 -13.62 27.10
CA CYS A 176 -10.16 -12.72 25.93
C CYS A 176 -10.03 -13.52 24.62
N GLY A 177 -10.43 -12.91 23.51
CA GLY A 177 -10.17 -13.40 22.16
C GLY A 177 -8.77 -13.01 21.66
N GLY A 178 -8.44 -13.50 20.47
CA GLY A 178 -7.21 -13.19 19.75
C GLY A 178 -7.30 -13.62 18.29
N SER A 179 -6.40 -13.09 17.46
CA SER A 179 -6.28 -13.40 16.04
C SER A 179 -4.91 -14.01 15.73
N LEU A 180 -4.89 -15.23 15.23
CA LEU A 180 -3.67 -15.92 14.79
C LEU A 180 -3.07 -15.20 13.56
N ILE A 181 -1.80 -14.82 13.62
CA ILE A 181 -1.10 -14.13 12.51
C ILE A 181 0.07 -14.95 11.92
N SER A 182 0.59 -15.92 12.66
CA SER A 182 1.56 -16.91 12.16
C SER A 182 1.30 -18.27 12.81
N THR A 183 2.17 -19.27 12.60
CA THR A 183 2.12 -20.53 13.35
C THR A 183 2.58 -20.41 14.81
N SER A 184 3.20 -19.28 15.21
CA SER A 184 3.70 -19.01 16.58
C SER A 184 3.03 -17.81 17.27
N ALA A 185 2.53 -16.82 16.51
CA ALA A 185 2.15 -15.51 17.02
C ALA A 185 0.63 -15.22 16.89
N ILE A 186 0.07 -14.61 17.94
CA ILE A 186 -1.34 -14.23 18.06
C ILE A 186 -1.41 -12.75 18.48
N ILE A 187 -2.21 -11.93 17.81
CA ILE A 187 -2.54 -10.57 18.26
C ILE A 187 -3.78 -10.61 19.16
N SER A 188 -3.74 -9.88 20.28
CA SER A 188 -4.87 -9.59 21.17
C SER A 188 -4.71 -8.16 21.74
N VAL A 189 -5.34 -7.83 22.87
CA VAL A 189 -5.27 -6.49 23.50
C VAL A 189 -4.60 -6.51 24.88
N ALA A 190 -3.89 -5.43 25.20
CA ALA A 190 -3.01 -5.34 26.37
C ALA A 190 -3.75 -5.42 27.71
N HIS A 191 -4.97 -4.86 27.81
CA HIS A 191 -5.73 -4.82 29.06
C HIS A 191 -6.06 -6.22 29.62
N CYS A 192 -6.13 -7.25 28.77
CA CYS A 192 -6.28 -8.65 29.18
C CYS A 192 -5.08 -9.14 30.02
N TYR A 193 -3.88 -8.65 29.73
CA TYR A 193 -2.61 -9.12 30.29
C TYR A 193 -2.00 -8.13 31.30
N TRP A 194 -2.58 -6.94 31.42
CA TRP A 194 -2.17 -5.92 32.39
C TRP A 194 -2.80 -6.12 33.76
N ASP A 195 -2.09 -5.80 34.83
CA ASP A 195 -2.67 -5.62 36.16
C ASP A 195 -2.88 -4.12 36.47
N PRO A 196 -4.12 -3.66 36.68
CA PRO A 196 -4.42 -2.24 36.87
C PRO A 196 -4.06 -1.72 38.27
N ILE A 197 -3.81 -2.60 39.26
CA ILE A 197 -3.43 -2.20 40.63
C ILE A 197 -1.92 -2.08 40.72
N GLU A 198 -1.20 -3.11 40.25
CA GLU A 198 0.27 -3.13 40.24
C GLU A 198 0.88 -2.30 39.09
N ASN A 199 0.07 -1.89 38.12
CA ASN A 199 0.44 -1.23 36.86
C ASN A 199 1.60 -1.95 36.13
N LYS A 200 1.45 -3.27 35.95
CA LYS A 200 2.48 -4.18 35.41
C LYS A 200 1.86 -5.27 34.51
N LYS A 201 2.68 -5.82 33.62
CA LYS A 201 2.36 -7.02 32.82
C LYS A 201 2.28 -8.28 33.69
N LYS A 202 1.22 -9.07 33.56
CA LYS A 202 1.05 -10.39 34.19
C LYS A 202 1.96 -11.42 33.50
N PRO A 203 2.57 -12.38 34.22
CA PRO A 203 3.52 -13.32 33.61
C PRO A 203 2.85 -14.30 32.64
N ALA A 204 3.53 -14.60 31.52
CA ALA A 204 3.02 -15.44 30.44
C ALA A 204 2.59 -16.84 30.89
N SER A 205 3.26 -17.40 31.90
CA SER A 205 2.96 -18.70 32.51
C SER A 205 1.51 -18.83 33.00
N ASN A 206 0.85 -17.72 33.36
CA ASN A 206 -0.55 -17.67 33.81
C ASN A 206 -1.56 -17.90 32.68
N PHE A 207 -1.12 -17.98 31.43
CA PHE A 207 -1.99 -18.05 30.27
C PHE A 207 -1.80 -19.35 29.45
N VAL A 208 -2.86 -19.71 28.74
CA VAL A 208 -2.87 -20.73 27.66
C VAL A 208 -3.81 -20.26 26.57
N VAL A 209 -3.57 -20.73 25.35
CA VAL A 209 -4.38 -20.41 24.19
C VAL A 209 -4.92 -21.68 23.55
N ALA A 210 -6.10 -21.58 22.93
CA ALA A 210 -6.68 -22.66 22.17
C ALA A 210 -7.30 -22.15 20.86
N ALA A 211 -6.89 -22.74 19.74
CA ALA A 211 -7.30 -22.35 18.39
C ALA A 211 -7.98 -23.53 17.66
N GLY A 212 -8.83 -23.23 16.67
CA GLY A 212 -9.67 -24.23 16.00
C GLY A 212 -10.87 -24.70 16.82
N LYS A 213 -11.16 -24.03 17.94
CA LYS A 213 -12.35 -24.24 18.78
C LYS A 213 -13.57 -23.55 18.19
N LEU A 214 -14.74 -24.15 18.39
CA LEU A 214 -16.04 -23.51 18.17
C LEU A 214 -16.73 -23.12 19.48
N TYR A 215 -16.52 -23.86 20.58
CA TYR A 215 -17.22 -23.63 21.85
C TYR A 215 -16.30 -23.02 22.90
N PHE A 216 -16.73 -22.02 23.67
CA PHE A 216 -15.83 -21.33 24.61
C PHE A 216 -15.25 -22.20 25.74
N PRO A 217 -15.90 -23.28 26.26
CA PRO A 217 -15.33 -24.07 27.34
C PRO A 217 -14.01 -24.75 26.94
N TRP A 218 -13.04 -24.77 27.85
CA TRP A 218 -11.68 -25.30 27.60
C TRP A 218 -11.70 -26.77 27.14
N ASP A 219 -12.48 -27.62 27.82
CA ASP A 219 -12.61 -29.06 27.52
C ASP A 219 -14.04 -29.41 27.03
N ASP A 220 -14.54 -28.70 26.00
CA ASP A 220 -15.77 -29.10 25.31
C ASP A 220 -15.51 -30.33 24.41
N PRO A 221 -16.24 -31.46 24.58
CA PRO A 221 -15.99 -32.70 23.84
C PRO A 221 -16.24 -32.56 22.33
N ARG A 222 -17.05 -31.58 21.89
CA ARG A 222 -17.32 -31.33 20.46
C ARG A 222 -16.14 -30.66 19.74
N ASP A 223 -15.16 -30.19 20.49
CA ASP A 223 -13.93 -29.57 20.00
C ASP A 223 -12.68 -30.44 20.17
N GLU A 224 -12.74 -31.54 20.92
CA GLU A 224 -11.57 -32.35 21.33
C GLU A 224 -10.64 -32.74 20.17
N TYR A 225 -11.20 -33.21 19.06
CA TYR A 225 -10.46 -33.63 17.87
C TYR A 225 -9.93 -32.49 16.98
N ASN A 226 -10.35 -31.24 17.22
CA ASN A 226 -10.06 -30.08 16.35
C ASN A 226 -9.24 -29.00 17.07
N ALA A 227 -9.40 -28.88 18.39
CA ALA A 227 -8.82 -27.82 19.20
C ALA A 227 -7.33 -28.04 19.45
N GLN A 228 -6.49 -27.09 19.03
CA GLN A 228 -5.08 -27.08 19.37
C GLN A 228 -4.84 -26.15 20.56
N LYS A 229 -4.45 -26.75 21.68
CA LYS A 229 -4.08 -26.06 22.94
C LYS A 229 -2.57 -25.83 22.98
N ARG A 230 -2.12 -24.68 23.51
CA ARG A 230 -0.70 -24.29 23.68
C ARG A 230 -0.46 -23.45 24.94
N SER A 231 0.76 -23.46 25.45
CA SER A 231 1.19 -22.52 26.49
C SER A 231 1.74 -21.24 25.86
N VAL A 232 1.66 -20.13 26.59
CA VAL A 232 2.23 -18.85 26.18
C VAL A 232 3.62 -18.70 26.82
N ILE A 233 4.63 -18.40 26.01
CA ILE A 233 6.03 -18.22 26.45
C ILE A 233 6.40 -16.74 26.60
N SER A 234 5.98 -15.88 25.66
CA SER A 234 6.02 -14.43 25.82
C SER A 234 4.65 -13.80 25.59
N ILE A 235 4.43 -12.67 26.24
CA ILE A 235 3.33 -11.76 25.98
C ILE A 235 4.00 -10.40 25.88
N ASP A 236 3.92 -9.75 24.75
CA ASP A 236 4.61 -8.51 24.49
C ASP A 236 3.59 -7.40 24.28
N ILE A 237 3.86 -6.25 24.92
CA ILE A 237 2.92 -5.16 25.17
C ILE A 237 3.73 -3.87 25.05
N PRO A 238 3.24 -2.81 24.38
CA PRO A 238 3.95 -1.54 24.29
C PRO A 238 4.22 -0.95 25.69
N SER A 239 5.46 -0.55 25.99
CA SER A 239 5.89 -0.03 27.31
C SER A 239 5.07 1.17 27.81
N ARG A 240 4.46 1.90 26.87
CA ARG A 240 3.54 3.04 27.06
C ARG A 240 2.12 2.67 27.53
N PHE A 241 1.76 1.40 27.58
CA PHE A 241 0.41 0.99 27.95
C PHE A 241 0.16 1.10 29.46
N HIS A 242 -0.78 1.94 29.87
CA HIS A 242 -1.19 2.12 31.27
C HIS A 242 -2.71 1.99 31.48
N GLY A 243 -3.39 1.23 30.61
CA GLY A 243 -4.82 0.93 30.72
C GLY A 243 -5.72 2.16 30.72
N HIS A 244 -6.71 2.18 31.60
CA HIS A 244 -7.72 3.23 31.70
C HIS A 244 -7.14 4.63 31.89
N ASN A 245 -6.07 4.78 32.68
CA ASN A 245 -5.46 6.09 32.99
C ASN A 245 -4.74 6.72 31.78
N ALA A 246 -4.43 5.91 30.76
CA ALA A 246 -3.93 6.37 29.47
C ALA A 246 -4.97 6.10 28.35
N ASN A 247 -6.27 6.11 28.68
CA ASN A 247 -7.39 6.00 27.74
C ASN A 247 -7.32 4.77 26.81
N TYR A 248 -6.74 3.67 27.30
CA TYR A 248 -6.42 2.45 26.53
C TYR A 248 -5.58 2.72 25.26
N GLN A 249 -4.76 3.77 25.24
CA GLN A 249 -3.80 4.04 24.17
C GLN A 249 -2.71 2.95 24.14
N GLY A 250 -2.44 2.37 22.97
CA GLY A 250 -1.54 1.21 22.86
C GLY A 250 -2.10 -0.10 23.36
N ASP A 251 -3.43 -0.25 23.42
CA ASP A 251 -4.11 -1.49 23.82
C ASP A 251 -4.02 -2.58 22.74
N ILE A 252 -2.82 -3.14 22.61
CA ILE A 252 -2.47 -4.25 21.73
C ILE A 252 -1.44 -5.14 22.43
N ALA A 253 -1.53 -6.46 22.23
CA ALA A 253 -0.54 -7.41 22.71
C ALA A 253 -0.23 -8.46 21.64
N VAL A 254 1.01 -8.91 21.59
CA VAL A 254 1.43 -10.08 20.79
C VAL A 254 1.74 -11.21 21.75
N LEU A 255 1.23 -12.42 21.50
CA LEU A 255 1.45 -13.61 22.30
C LEU A 255 2.19 -14.65 21.46
N ILE A 256 3.31 -15.16 21.98
CA ILE A 256 4.10 -16.22 21.34
C ILE A 256 3.89 -17.54 22.10
N VAL A 257 3.68 -18.65 21.37
CA VAL A 257 3.38 -19.96 21.95
C VAL A 257 4.56 -20.94 22.03
N ASP A 258 4.46 -21.90 22.96
CA ASP A 258 5.47 -22.94 23.24
C ASP A 258 5.72 -23.94 22.10
N LYS A 259 4.68 -24.27 21.33
CA LYS A 259 4.76 -25.15 20.15
C LYS A 259 3.95 -24.54 19.00
N LEU A 260 4.50 -24.59 17.78
CA LEU A 260 3.81 -24.16 16.56
C LEU A 260 2.42 -24.80 16.38
N PHE A 261 1.46 -24.06 15.84
CA PHE A 261 0.17 -24.57 15.40
C PHE A 261 0.29 -25.37 14.10
N GLU A 262 -0.36 -26.53 14.04
CA GLU A 262 -0.42 -27.36 12.85
C GLU A 262 -1.58 -26.87 11.97
N LEU A 263 -1.28 -26.21 10.85
CA LEU A 263 -2.29 -25.59 10.00
C LEU A 263 -3.27 -26.61 9.39
N LYS A 264 -4.57 -26.31 9.47
CA LYS A 264 -5.70 -27.13 8.98
C LYS A 264 -6.65 -26.22 8.18
N PRO A 265 -7.57 -26.73 7.35
CA PRO A 265 -8.58 -25.87 6.69
C PRO A 265 -9.43 -25.04 7.68
N TYR A 266 -9.61 -25.54 8.91
CA TYR A 266 -10.29 -24.86 10.02
C TYR A 266 -9.36 -24.10 10.98
N LEU A 267 -8.05 -24.03 10.72
CA LEU A 267 -7.06 -23.33 11.56
C LEU A 267 -5.95 -22.73 10.68
N ARG A 268 -6.02 -21.41 10.46
CA ARG A 268 -5.15 -20.63 9.56
C ARG A 268 -4.97 -19.21 10.10
N PRO A 269 -3.85 -18.52 9.84
CA PRO A 269 -3.71 -17.12 10.23
C PRO A 269 -4.57 -16.18 9.38
N VAL A 270 -4.89 -15.00 9.92
CA VAL A 270 -5.45 -13.86 9.16
C VAL A 270 -4.32 -13.13 8.42
N CYS A 271 -4.61 -12.50 7.28
CA CYS A 271 -3.58 -11.74 6.59
C CYS A 271 -3.28 -10.40 7.29
N LEU A 272 -2.01 -10.02 7.32
CA LEU A 272 -1.56 -8.67 7.62
C LEU A 272 -1.09 -8.00 6.31
N ASN A 273 -1.34 -6.70 6.18
CA ASN A 273 -0.80 -5.88 5.09
C ASN A 273 -0.76 -4.43 5.56
N PHE A 274 0.40 -3.79 5.37
CA PHE A 274 0.73 -2.44 5.84
C PHE A 274 0.93 -1.42 4.70
N ASP A 275 0.46 -1.69 3.46
CA ASP A 275 0.36 -0.63 2.44
C ASP A 275 -0.73 0.39 2.84
N PHE A 276 -0.34 1.67 2.81
CA PHE A 276 -1.22 2.80 3.09
C PHE A 276 -2.40 2.90 2.11
N ASN A 277 -2.15 2.68 0.82
CA ASN A 277 -3.21 2.81 -0.19
C ASN A 277 -4.25 1.70 -0.05
N PHE A 278 -3.80 0.48 0.25
CA PHE A 278 -4.65 -0.67 0.53
C PHE A 278 -5.47 -0.49 1.81
N ASN A 279 -4.85 -0.07 2.92
CA ASN A 279 -5.55 0.29 4.15
C ASN A 279 -6.64 1.34 3.87
N LYS A 280 -6.33 2.41 3.13
CA LYS A 280 -7.28 3.47 2.73
C LYS A 280 -8.36 3.01 1.72
N ARG A 281 -8.17 1.90 0.99
CA ARG A 281 -9.22 1.27 0.18
C ARG A 281 -10.20 0.47 1.03
N GLN A 282 -9.70 -0.29 2.02
CA GLN A 282 -10.53 -1.12 2.88
C GLN A 282 -11.24 -0.33 4.00
N LEU A 283 -10.62 0.69 4.58
CA LEU A 283 -11.21 1.54 5.62
C LEU A 283 -11.94 2.76 5.03
N ARG A 284 -12.98 2.49 4.23
CA ARG A 284 -13.95 3.49 3.74
C ARG A 284 -15.26 3.36 4.51
N ASN A 285 -15.90 4.49 4.81
CA ASN A 285 -17.14 4.53 5.59
C ASN A 285 -18.21 3.60 4.97
N GLY A 286 -18.74 2.67 5.76
CA GLY A 286 -19.73 1.69 5.30
C GLY A 286 -19.17 0.38 4.74
N ASN A 287 -17.86 0.27 4.49
CA ASN A 287 -17.26 -1.03 4.14
C ASN A 287 -17.43 -2.02 5.31
N LEU A 288 -17.87 -3.25 5.02
CA LEU A 288 -18.11 -4.28 6.03
C LEU A 288 -16.83 -5.08 6.34
N GLY A 289 -16.54 -5.23 7.63
CA GLY A 289 -15.51 -6.11 8.16
C GLY A 289 -16.12 -7.19 9.05
N LYS A 290 -15.66 -8.43 8.89
CA LYS A 290 -16.13 -9.59 9.67
C LYS A 290 -15.48 -9.60 11.04
N PHE A 291 -16.31 -9.65 12.09
CA PHE A 291 -15.92 -9.77 13.49
C PHE A 291 -16.33 -11.14 14.05
N SER A 292 -15.65 -11.61 15.10
CA SER A 292 -16.00 -12.86 15.80
C SER A 292 -15.56 -12.88 17.26
N GLY A 293 -16.35 -13.54 18.12
CA GLY A 293 -16.08 -13.65 19.56
C GLY A 293 -17.03 -14.57 20.33
N TRP A 294 -16.70 -14.80 21.60
CA TRP A 294 -17.47 -15.55 22.60
C TRP A 294 -17.93 -14.63 23.77
N GLY A 295 -18.29 -13.39 23.47
CA GLY A 295 -18.81 -12.43 24.45
C GLY A 295 -20.19 -12.78 25.00
N TYR A 296 -20.76 -11.84 25.76
CA TYR A 296 -22.14 -11.92 26.21
C TYR A 296 -23.11 -11.51 25.08
N THR A 297 -24.20 -12.26 24.91
CA THR A 297 -25.32 -11.88 24.03
C THR A 297 -26.24 -10.85 24.70
N GLU A 298 -27.23 -10.38 23.93
CA GLU A 298 -28.40 -9.61 24.41
C GLU A 298 -29.14 -10.27 25.59
N GLU A 299 -28.99 -11.59 25.82
CA GLU A 299 -29.58 -12.29 26.98
C GLU A 299 -28.68 -12.23 28.24
N MET A 300 -27.57 -11.47 28.21
CA MET A 300 -26.51 -11.48 29.23
C MET A 300 -25.94 -12.88 29.55
N LYS A 301 -26.01 -13.80 28.58
CA LYS A 301 -25.38 -15.13 28.63
C LYS A 301 -24.16 -15.12 27.73
N GLN A 302 -23.07 -15.75 28.18
CA GLN A 302 -21.91 -15.94 27.32
C GLN A 302 -22.26 -16.92 26.19
N SER A 303 -21.97 -16.56 24.94
CA SER A 303 -22.25 -17.42 23.78
C SER A 303 -21.51 -18.75 23.89
N LEU A 304 -22.26 -19.86 23.98
CA LEU A 304 -21.67 -21.19 24.11
C LEU A 304 -20.81 -21.52 22.88
N ALA A 305 -21.32 -21.20 21.69
CA ALA A 305 -20.63 -21.26 20.41
C ALA A 305 -20.01 -19.90 20.04
N LEU A 306 -19.00 -19.91 19.17
CA LEU A 306 -18.40 -18.71 18.60
C LEU A 306 -19.43 -18.05 17.68
N GLN A 307 -19.60 -16.73 17.81
CA GLN A 307 -20.49 -15.98 16.94
C GLN A 307 -19.71 -15.08 15.99
N THR A 308 -20.31 -14.76 14.85
CA THR A 308 -19.75 -13.88 13.83
C THR A 308 -20.79 -12.89 13.31
N VAL A 309 -20.32 -11.68 12.95
CA VAL A 309 -21.15 -10.57 12.47
C VAL A 309 -20.33 -9.67 11.55
N ASP A 310 -20.96 -9.12 10.51
CA ASP A 310 -20.33 -8.19 9.56
C ASP A 310 -20.68 -6.74 9.93
N LEU A 311 -19.68 -5.96 10.33
CA LEU A 311 -19.82 -4.62 10.90
C LEU A 311 -19.22 -3.55 9.98
N PRO A 312 -19.87 -2.40 9.77
CA PRO A 312 -19.34 -1.34 8.93
C PRO A 312 -18.23 -0.58 9.67
N TYR A 313 -17.15 -0.24 8.94
CA TYR A 313 -16.20 0.78 9.39
C TYR A 313 -16.88 2.16 9.43
N VAL A 314 -16.66 2.89 10.51
CA VAL A 314 -17.18 4.25 10.72
C VAL A 314 -16.00 5.22 10.90
N GLY A 315 -15.93 6.24 10.04
CA GLY A 315 -14.93 7.29 10.11
C GLY A 315 -14.94 8.02 11.45
N VAL A 316 -13.76 8.44 11.91
CA VAL A 316 -13.54 9.02 13.25
C VAL A 316 -14.40 10.26 13.51
N ASP A 317 -14.65 11.06 12.48
CA ASP A 317 -15.53 12.23 12.49
C ASP A 317 -17.00 11.86 12.77
N ILE A 318 -17.51 10.83 12.09
CA ILE A 318 -18.87 10.31 12.33
C ILE A 318 -18.92 9.61 13.68
N CYS A 319 -17.91 8.82 14.02
CA CYS A 319 -17.83 8.09 15.29
C CYS A 319 -17.88 9.02 16.51
N LEU A 320 -17.11 10.10 16.52
CA LEU A 320 -17.12 11.10 17.58
C LEU A 320 -18.45 11.87 17.70
N SER A 321 -19.26 11.92 16.64
CA SER A 321 -20.60 12.55 16.70
C SER A 321 -21.72 11.59 17.12
N LEU A 322 -21.48 10.27 17.10
CA LEU A 322 -22.42 9.23 17.54
C LEU A 322 -22.13 8.64 18.92
N LEU A 323 -20.88 8.72 19.40
CA LEU A 323 -20.50 8.21 20.71
C LEU A 323 -20.97 9.11 21.88
N PRO A 324 -21.21 8.55 23.08
CA PRO A 324 -21.40 9.33 24.30
C PRO A 324 -20.18 10.21 24.60
N LYS A 325 -20.41 11.45 25.07
CA LYS A 325 -19.33 12.44 25.31
C LYS A 325 -18.28 11.98 26.33
N ASN A 326 -18.67 11.16 27.30
CA ASN A 326 -17.76 10.55 28.28
C ASN A 326 -16.95 9.38 27.69
N PHE A 327 -17.20 9.00 26.44
CA PHE A 327 -16.54 7.90 25.72
C PHE A 327 -15.71 8.38 24.51
N GLU A 328 -15.93 9.61 24.00
CA GLU A 328 -15.06 10.28 23.00
C GLU A 328 -13.57 10.15 23.35
N VAL A 329 -13.23 10.26 24.64
CA VAL A 329 -11.87 10.23 25.19
C VAL A 329 -11.12 8.91 24.89
N PHE A 330 -11.84 7.79 24.71
CA PHE A 330 -11.23 6.50 24.35
C PHE A 330 -10.94 6.35 22.86
N VAL A 331 -11.42 7.25 21.99
CA VAL A 331 -11.14 7.26 20.54
C VAL A 331 -9.75 7.87 20.29
N THR A 332 -8.76 7.21 20.88
CA THR A 332 -7.35 7.60 20.87
C THR A 332 -6.71 7.45 19.47
N SER A 333 -5.51 7.99 19.30
CA SER A 333 -4.92 8.22 17.96
C SER A 333 -4.53 6.97 17.18
N ASP A 334 -4.51 5.83 17.87
CA ASP A 334 -4.32 4.46 17.41
C ASP A 334 -5.64 3.67 17.30
N LYS A 335 -6.81 4.33 17.27
CA LYS A 335 -8.13 3.67 17.23
C LYS A 335 -8.93 3.93 15.95
N ILE A 336 -9.73 2.94 15.59
CA ILE A 336 -10.80 2.99 14.58
C ILE A 336 -12.14 2.54 15.19
N CYS A 337 -13.25 2.96 14.58
CA CYS A 337 -14.60 2.58 15.01
C CYS A 337 -15.26 1.64 14.00
N ALA A 338 -16.03 0.68 14.50
CA ALA A 338 -16.92 -0.14 13.68
C ALA A 338 -18.17 -0.58 14.47
N GLY A 339 -19.26 -0.83 13.75
CA GLY A 339 -20.53 -1.26 14.32
C GLY A 339 -21.74 -0.48 13.80
N TYR A 340 -22.93 -0.87 14.22
CA TYR A 340 -24.17 -0.18 13.90
C TYR A 340 -24.73 0.53 15.14
N THR A 341 -25.69 1.44 14.94
CA THR A 341 -26.44 2.11 16.02
C THR A 341 -27.91 1.65 16.05
N ASN A 342 -28.16 0.37 15.73
CA ASN A 342 -29.50 -0.18 15.46
C ASN A 342 -29.83 -1.48 16.23
N GLY A 343 -29.12 -1.77 17.32
CA GLY A 343 -29.25 -2.99 18.12
C GLY A 343 -28.06 -3.95 18.01
N THR A 344 -27.22 -3.83 16.97
CA THR A 344 -26.05 -4.72 16.78
C THR A 344 -24.76 -4.08 17.30
N ALA A 345 -24.32 -4.50 18.50
CA ALA A 345 -23.06 -4.07 19.12
C ALA A 345 -22.18 -5.27 19.54
N VAL A 346 -20.98 -4.98 20.06
CA VAL A 346 -19.98 -5.97 20.51
C VAL A 346 -19.71 -5.80 22.00
N CYS A 347 -19.63 -6.91 22.74
CA CYS A 347 -19.88 -6.94 24.18
C CYS A 347 -18.64 -7.25 25.03
N LYS A 348 -18.86 -7.28 26.35
CA LYS A 348 -17.87 -7.80 27.32
C LYS A 348 -17.52 -9.26 26.94
N GLY A 349 -16.25 -9.63 27.07
CA GLY A 349 -15.75 -10.96 26.70
C GLY A 349 -15.31 -11.10 25.24
N ASP A 350 -15.65 -10.16 24.36
CA ASP A 350 -15.16 -10.10 22.97
C ASP A 350 -13.79 -9.39 22.84
N SER A 351 -13.26 -8.80 23.93
CA SER A 351 -11.98 -8.10 23.97
C SER A 351 -10.86 -8.92 23.34
N GLY A 352 -10.06 -8.31 22.46
CA GLY A 352 -9.00 -9.02 21.72
C GLY A 352 -9.47 -9.76 20.45
N GLY A 353 -10.78 -9.92 20.25
CA GLY A 353 -11.33 -10.39 18.97
C GLY A 353 -10.95 -9.45 17.82
N GLY A 354 -10.68 -10.01 16.64
CA GLY A 354 -10.24 -9.26 15.47
C GLY A 354 -11.39 -8.89 14.51
N ILE A 355 -11.38 -7.66 13.99
CA ILE A 355 -12.19 -7.25 12.84
C ILE A 355 -11.35 -7.30 11.55
N SER A 356 -11.82 -8.08 10.59
CA SER A 356 -11.07 -8.44 9.37
C SER A 356 -11.86 -8.10 8.11
N PHE A 357 -11.24 -7.41 7.16
CA PHE A 357 -11.89 -6.89 5.95
C PHE A 357 -11.50 -7.74 4.72
N PRO A 358 -12.47 -8.14 3.88
CA PRO A 358 -12.20 -8.91 2.67
C PRO A 358 -11.54 -8.04 1.59
N GLU A 359 -10.75 -8.67 0.73
CA GLU A 359 -10.33 -8.20 -0.60
C GLU A 359 -10.41 -9.39 -1.57
N THR A 360 -10.72 -9.16 -2.84
CA THR A 360 -10.68 -10.22 -3.88
C THR A 360 -9.37 -10.17 -4.66
N GLU A 361 -8.45 -11.08 -4.37
CA GLU A 361 -7.16 -11.21 -5.06
C GLU A 361 -7.17 -12.40 -6.02
N ARG A 362 -6.95 -12.16 -7.32
CA ARG A 362 -6.82 -13.22 -8.36
C ARG A 362 -8.01 -14.22 -8.40
N GLY A 363 -9.19 -13.80 -7.95
CA GLY A 363 -10.41 -14.63 -7.87
C GLY A 363 -10.61 -15.36 -6.52
N VAL A 364 -9.79 -15.09 -5.51
CA VAL A 364 -9.91 -15.63 -4.15
C VAL A 364 -10.19 -14.48 -3.18
N VAL A 365 -11.17 -14.65 -2.28
CA VAL A 365 -11.43 -13.69 -1.19
C VAL A 365 -10.47 -13.95 -0.04
N ARG A 366 -9.71 -12.93 0.38
CA ARG A 366 -8.80 -12.96 1.54
C ARG A 366 -9.19 -11.90 2.56
N TYR A 367 -9.23 -12.28 3.83
CA TYR A 367 -9.50 -11.37 4.93
C TYR A 367 -8.21 -10.83 5.57
N TYR A 368 -8.14 -9.50 5.70
CA TYR A 368 -7.04 -8.77 6.30
C TYR A 368 -7.45 -8.16 7.63
N LEU A 369 -6.65 -8.37 8.68
CA LEU A 369 -6.90 -7.78 9.99
C LEU A 369 -6.69 -6.26 9.94
N ARG A 370 -7.64 -5.50 10.50
CA ARG A 370 -7.56 -4.04 10.56
C ARG A 370 -7.66 -3.48 11.97
N GLY A 371 -8.40 -4.15 12.86
CA GLY A 371 -8.42 -3.81 14.28
C GLY A 371 -8.63 -5.01 15.19
N VAL A 372 -8.32 -4.83 16.47
CA VAL A 372 -8.71 -5.74 17.57
C VAL A 372 -9.55 -4.99 18.59
N LEU A 373 -10.60 -5.61 19.12
CA LEU A 373 -11.55 -4.94 20.02
C LEU A 373 -10.86 -4.53 21.33
N SER A 374 -10.84 -3.22 21.59
CA SER A 374 -10.27 -2.63 22.79
C SER A 374 -11.36 -2.30 23.81
N VAL A 375 -12.38 -1.53 23.43
CA VAL A 375 -13.43 -1.08 24.36
C VAL A 375 -14.74 -0.76 23.64
N SER A 376 -15.88 -1.02 24.29
CA SER A 376 -17.22 -0.62 23.82
C SER A 376 -18.04 0.03 24.95
N PRO A 377 -19.02 0.91 24.64
CA PRO A 377 -19.85 1.55 25.65
C PRO A 377 -20.80 0.59 26.39
N SER A 378 -21.10 0.90 27.65
CA SER A 378 -21.98 0.10 28.51
C SER A 378 -22.92 0.97 29.35
N LYS A 379 -24.17 0.54 29.53
CA LYS A 379 -25.22 1.22 30.31
C LYS A 379 -25.62 0.36 31.51
N GLU A 380 -25.49 0.87 32.74
CA GLU A 380 -25.99 0.24 33.98
C GLU A 380 -25.67 -1.28 34.12
N ASN A 381 -24.45 -1.65 33.73
CA ASN A 381 -23.86 -3.00 33.61
C ASN A 381 -24.09 -3.76 32.30
N ASP A 382 -25.07 -3.39 31.49
CA ASP A 382 -25.37 -3.98 30.17
C ASP A 382 -24.52 -3.35 29.04
N CYS A 383 -24.45 -3.98 27.87
CA CYS A 383 -23.83 -3.43 26.66
C CYS A 383 -24.72 -2.35 26.03
N ASP A 384 -24.15 -1.27 25.48
CA ASP A 384 -24.96 -0.31 24.71
C ASP A 384 -25.16 -0.78 23.27
N LEU A 385 -26.21 -1.58 23.06
CA LEU A 385 -26.60 -2.17 21.76
C LEU A 385 -26.82 -1.14 20.63
N ASN A 386 -26.91 0.16 20.95
CA ASN A 386 -27.06 1.24 19.98
C ASN A 386 -25.81 2.12 19.83
N SER A 387 -24.64 1.66 20.28
CA SER A 387 -23.40 2.43 20.24
C SER A 387 -22.24 1.69 19.55
N LEU A 388 -21.28 2.46 19.04
CA LEU A 388 -20.16 1.97 18.24
C LEU A 388 -19.07 1.36 19.12
N ALA A 389 -18.43 0.30 18.63
CA ALA A 389 -17.27 -0.32 19.28
C ALA A 389 -15.95 0.30 18.77
N VAL A 390 -14.96 0.38 19.67
CA VAL A 390 -13.65 1.00 19.41
C VAL A 390 -12.55 -0.06 19.41
N TYR A 391 -11.79 -0.09 18.31
CA TYR A 391 -10.79 -1.11 18.01
C TYR A 391 -9.40 -0.49 17.87
N THR A 392 -8.37 -1.16 18.36
CA THR A 392 -6.97 -0.75 18.16
C THR A 392 -6.53 -1.03 16.72
N GLU A 393 -6.11 0.01 16.00
CA GLU A 393 -5.78 -0.01 14.57
C GLU A 393 -4.44 -0.70 14.32
N ILE A 394 -4.46 -1.87 13.67
CA ILE A 394 -3.27 -2.70 13.43
C ILE A 394 -2.16 -1.96 12.68
N PHE A 395 -2.53 -1.10 11.72
CA PHE A 395 -1.58 -0.30 10.93
C PHE A 395 -0.73 0.64 11.81
N LYS A 396 -1.30 1.18 12.89
CA LYS A 396 -0.62 2.13 13.80
C LYS A 396 0.41 1.49 14.73
N HIS A 397 0.41 0.16 14.78
CA HIS A 397 1.35 -0.64 15.57
C HIS A 397 2.27 -1.50 14.71
N ARG A 398 2.41 -1.20 13.41
CA ARG A 398 3.30 -1.91 12.49
C ARG A 398 4.66 -2.22 13.11
N ASP A 399 5.39 -1.18 13.52
CA ASP A 399 6.76 -1.29 14.07
C ASP A 399 6.81 -2.31 15.23
N PHE A 400 5.86 -2.19 16.17
CA PHE A 400 5.75 -3.04 17.34
C PHE A 400 5.36 -4.49 16.99
N ILE A 401 4.50 -4.70 15.99
CA ILE A 401 4.11 -6.05 15.54
C ILE A 401 5.27 -6.71 14.79
N GLU A 402 5.98 -5.99 13.93
CA GLU A 402 7.13 -6.50 13.18
C GLU A 402 8.30 -6.83 14.12
N GLU A 403 8.60 -5.95 15.08
CA GLU A 403 9.60 -6.15 16.16
C GLU A 403 9.23 -7.31 17.11
N SER A 404 7.94 -7.48 17.43
CA SER A 404 7.45 -8.60 18.27
C SER A 404 7.22 -9.90 17.49
N SER A 405 7.62 -9.99 16.22
CA SER A 405 7.41 -11.18 15.38
C SER A 405 8.72 -11.78 14.87
N ASP A 406 8.81 -13.11 14.86
CA ASP A 406 10.00 -13.86 14.43
C ASP A 406 10.42 -13.59 12.97
N ASN A 407 9.56 -12.96 12.15
CA ASN A 407 9.74 -12.76 10.71
C ASN A 407 10.81 -11.71 10.34
N SER A 408 11.35 -10.94 11.28
CA SER A 408 12.37 -9.91 11.02
C SER A 408 13.78 -10.47 10.74
N LYS A 409 13.87 -11.71 10.24
CA LYS A 409 15.11 -12.45 9.97
C LYS A 409 15.10 -13.06 8.58
N TRP A 410 15.95 -12.55 7.70
CA TRP A 410 16.35 -13.23 6.48
C TRP A 410 17.43 -14.29 6.81
N LEU A 411 17.46 -15.38 6.06
CA LEU A 411 18.38 -16.49 6.26
C LEU A 411 19.47 -16.44 5.19
N CYS A 412 20.73 -16.28 5.60
CA CYS A 412 21.90 -16.40 4.74
C CYS A 412 22.04 -17.87 4.25
N ASN A 413 22.79 -18.12 3.18
CA ASN A 413 22.94 -19.49 2.65
C ASN A 413 23.74 -20.41 3.59
N ASP A 414 24.46 -19.85 4.57
CA ASP A 414 25.13 -20.57 5.66
C ASP A 414 24.22 -20.96 6.85
N ASN A 415 22.92 -20.68 6.77
CA ASN A 415 21.90 -20.78 7.84
C ASN A 415 22.06 -19.81 9.03
N THR A 416 22.91 -18.78 8.95
CA THR A 416 22.83 -17.63 9.88
C THR A 416 21.68 -16.69 9.50
N SER A 417 21.30 -15.78 10.41
CA SER A 417 20.16 -14.89 10.21
C SER A 417 20.52 -13.42 10.39
N ILE A 418 20.29 -12.60 9.36
CA ILE A 418 20.41 -11.14 9.40
C ILE A 418 19.03 -10.48 9.21
N GLN A 419 18.92 -9.15 9.34
CA GLN A 419 17.65 -8.46 9.09
C GLN A 419 17.41 -8.24 7.59
N ILE A 420 16.15 -8.34 7.14
CA ILE A 420 15.78 -8.26 5.72
C ILE A 420 16.07 -6.89 5.06
N ALA A 421 16.35 -5.85 5.85
CA ALA A 421 16.80 -4.54 5.36
C ALA A 421 18.30 -4.50 4.97
N LEU A 422 19.03 -5.60 5.20
CA LEU A 422 20.46 -5.75 4.95
C LEU A 422 20.69 -6.64 3.71
N ARG A 423 20.00 -6.34 2.61
CA ARG A 423 20.09 -7.08 1.34
C ARG A 423 20.02 -6.10 0.17
N CYS A 424 20.92 -6.24 -0.79
CA CYS A 424 21.12 -5.30 -1.90
C CYS A 424 21.32 -3.86 -1.40
N ASN A 425 22.05 -3.69 -0.28
CA ASN A 425 22.34 -2.42 0.39
C ASN A 425 23.77 -1.89 0.09
N GLY A 426 24.60 -2.65 -0.64
CA GLY A 426 26.00 -2.34 -0.95
C GLY A 426 27.01 -2.76 0.13
N GLN A 427 26.63 -3.56 1.12
CA GLN A 427 27.48 -4.05 2.21
C GLN A 427 27.28 -5.56 2.41
N VAL A 428 28.33 -6.23 2.88
CA VAL A 428 28.29 -7.67 3.21
C VAL A 428 27.96 -7.81 4.68
N ASP A 429 26.68 -8.05 4.96
CA ASP A 429 26.11 -8.21 6.30
C ASP A 429 25.94 -9.70 6.66
N CYS A 430 25.68 -10.56 5.67
CA CYS A 430 25.77 -12.02 5.80
C CYS A 430 27.24 -12.49 5.84
N PRO A 431 27.61 -13.54 6.62
CA PRO A 431 28.97 -14.09 6.64
C PRO A 431 29.46 -14.67 5.31
N ASP A 432 28.56 -14.90 4.36
CA ASP A 432 28.82 -15.47 3.03
C ASP A 432 28.73 -14.46 1.86
N GLY A 433 28.31 -13.21 2.11
CA GLY A 433 28.12 -12.19 1.05
C GLY A 433 26.98 -12.47 0.08
N SER A 434 25.98 -13.28 0.47
CA SER A 434 24.82 -13.63 -0.37
C SER A 434 23.78 -12.53 -0.56
N ASP A 435 23.97 -11.40 0.12
CA ASP A 435 23.17 -10.18 0.07
C ASP A 435 23.37 -9.36 -1.21
N GLU A 436 24.58 -9.37 -1.80
CA GLU A 436 25.03 -8.39 -2.81
C GLU A 436 25.32 -8.98 -4.21
N ALA A 437 24.71 -10.11 -4.57
CA ALA A 437 24.96 -10.80 -5.84
C ALA A 437 24.37 -10.06 -7.08
N ALA A 438 25.22 -9.81 -8.09
CA ALA A 438 24.92 -8.95 -9.23
C ALA A 438 23.91 -9.52 -10.24
N ASP A 439 23.66 -10.83 -10.25
CA ASP A 439 22.74 -11.52 -11.15
C ASP A 439 21.24 -11.25 -10.86
N MET A 440 20.94 -10.28 -10.00
CA MET A 440 19.58 -9.75 -9.76
C MET A 440 19.33 -8.28 -10.23
N CYS A 441 20.12 -7.66 -11.12
CA CYS A 441 19.96 -6.22 -11.54
C CYS A 441 20.26 -5.79 -13.05
N ALA A 442 19.26 -5.25 -13.82
CA ALA A 442 19.30 -4.34 -15.06
C ALA A 442 19.71 -4.83 -16.52
N SER A 443 19.54 -4.16 -17.71
CA SER A 443 18.52 -3.23 -18.37
C SER A 443 18.79 -2.89 -19.92
N THR A 444 17.97 -2.04 -20.62
CA THR A 444 18.08 -1.34 -22.00
C THR A 444 17.73 -2.09 -23.35
N GLN A 445 17.69 -1.58 -24.63
CA GLN A 445 17.09 -0.41 -25.45
C GLN A 445 16.93 -0.86 -26.99
N ILE A 446 16.95 -0.20 -28.22
CA ILE A 446 17.29 1.11 -28.91
C ILE A 446 16.70 1.23 -30.41
N ASN A 447 16.17 2.39 -30.93
CA ASN A 447 16.02 3.00 -32.35
C ASN A 447 15.46 2.25 -33.64
N MET A 448 15.22 2.72 -34.93
CA MET A 448 14.95 3.95 -35.82
C MET A 448 14.64 3.51 -37.33
N ALA A 449 14.39 4.26 -38.46
CA ALA A 449 13.67 5.52 -38.91
C ALA A 449 13.71 5.78 -40.50
N GLN A 450 13.00 6.81 -41.08
CA GLN A 450 13.09 7.50 -42.46
C GLN A 450 12.46 6.89 -43.79
N ASN A 451 12.23 7.55 -44.99
CA ASN A 451 11.94 8.95 -45.53
C ASN A 451 11.83 9.03 -47.14
N THR A 452 11.04 9.93 -47.83
CA THR A 452 11.21 10.58 -49.23
C THR A 452 9.94 11.30 -49.88
N PHE A 453 10.07 12.14 -50.95
CA PHE A 453 9.16 13.32 -51.29
C PHE A 453 8.70 13.66 -52.76
N PHE A 454 7.77 14.64 -52.91
CA PHE A 454 7.34 15.43 -54.12
C PHE A 454 6.92 16.89 -53.72
N CYS A 455 6.86 17.89 -54.64
CA CYS A 455 6.14 19.18 -54.39
C CYS A 455 4.62 18.88 -54.23
N VAL A 456 4.01 19.32 -53.13
CA VAL A 456 2.56 19.23 -52.87
C VAL A 456 2.09 20.60 -52.36
N LEU A 457 0.97 21.11 -52.87
CA LEU A 457 0.30 22.28 -52.31
C LEU A 457 -0.08 21.99 -50.85
N PRO A 458 0.34 22.84 -49.88
CA PRO A 458 0.08 22.61 -48.46
C PRO A 458 -1.42 22.76 -48.16
N GLU A 459 -1.83 22.37 -46.96
CA GLU A 459 -3.11 22.85 -46.42
C GLU A 459 -3.02 24.35 -46.10
N TYR A 460 -4.17 25.01 -45.98
CA TYR A 460 -4.18 26.41 -45.55
C TYR A 460 -3.56 26.50 -44.15
N PRO A 461 -2.64 27.46 -43.89
CA PRO A 461 -2.04 27.58 -42.57
C PRO A 461 -3.13 27.87 -41.53
N GLU A 462 -3.01 27.28 -40.33
CA GLU A 462 -3.97 27.55 -39.27
C GLU A 462 -4.05 29.05 -38.99
N HIS A 463 -5.28 29.56 -38.91
CA HIS A 463 -5.57 30.99 -38.81
C HIS A 463 -4.97 31.84 -39.96
N GLY A 464 -5.00 31.31 -41.18
CA GLY A 464 -4.65 32.03 -42.40
C GLY A 464 -5.20 31.40 -43.68
N THR A 465 -5.03 32.12 -44.80
CA THR A 465 -5.47 31.71 -46.14
C THR A 465 -4.39 32.03 -47.17
N TYR A 466 -4.41 31.32 -48.31
CA TYR A 466 -3.48 31.58 -49.40
C TYR A 466 -4.16 31.60 -50.77
N THR A 467 -3.54 32.25 -51.76
CA THR A 467 -3.95 32.22 -53.17
C THR A 467 -2.77 31.82 -54.06
N VAL A 468 -3.06 31.15 -55.19
CA VAL A 468 -2.06 30.69 -56.16
C VAL A 468 -2.18 31.50 -57.45
N GLU A 469 -1.06 32.07 -57.90
CA GLU A 469 -1.03 32.98 -59.03
C GLU A 469 -1.34 32.23 -60.34
N GLY A 470 -2.45 32.61 -61.00
CA GLY A 470 -2.92 31.96 -62.23
C GLY A 470 -3.83 30.75 -62.06
N MET A 471 -4.13 30.29 -60.82
CA MET A 471 -5.03 29.15 -60.57
C MET A 471 -6.13 29.51 -59.54
N PRO A 472 -7.30 30.01 -59.97
CA PRO A 472 -8.36 30.43 -59.05
C PRO A 472 -9.03 29.27 -58.30
N ASP A 473 -9.06 28.06 -58.87
CA ASP A 473 -9.67 26.85 -58.28
C ASP A 473 -8.65 25.93 -57.56
N ALA A 474 -7.47 26.46 -57.18
CA ALA A 474 -6.42 25.69 -56.52
C ALA A 474 -6.87 25.11 -55.17
N LYS A 475 -6.42 23.90 -54.84
CA LYS A 475 -6.74 23.20 -53.59
C LYS A 475 -5.50 22.56 -52.97
N ALA A 476 -5.51 22.45 -51.65
CA ALA A 476 -4.52 21.69 -50.88
C ALA A 476 -4.39 20.24 -51.39
N GLY A 477 -3.20 19.65 -51.26
CA GLY A 477 -2.92 18.28 -51.68
C GLY A 477 -2.64 18.07 -53.17
N MET A 478 -2.85 19.08 -54.03
CA MET A 478 -2.45 19.01 -55.45
C MET A 478 -0.93 18.90 -55.61
N LYS A 479 -0.46 17.90 -56.34
CA LYS A 479 0.96 17.73 -56.68
C LYS A 479 1.28 18.49 -57.98
N VAL A 480 2.16 19.47 -57.91
CA VAL A 480 2.47 20.38 -59.03
C VAL A 480 3.99 20.59 -59.12
N LEU A 481 4.55 20.58 -60.33
CA LEU A 481 6.01 20.67 -60.54
C LEU A 481 6.58 22.09 -60.34
N SER A 482 5.75 23.13 -60.46
CA SER A 482 6.10 24.53 -60.15
C SER A 482 4.84 25.37 -59.90
N LEU A 483 4.89 26.33 -58.96
CA LEU A 483 3.81 27.29 -58.69
C LEU A 483 4.28 28.52 -57.88
N ARG A 484 3.47 29.59 -57.85
CA ARG A 484 3.66 30.78 -56.99
C ARG A 484 2.43 31.05 -56.13
N MET A 485 2.64 31.36 -54.85
CA MET A 485 1.61 31.41 -53.81
C MET A 485 1.79 32.64 -52.90
N THR A 486 0.69 33.22 -52.41
CA THR A 486 0.65 34.40 -51.52
C THR A 486 -0.21 34.11 -50.29
N VAL A 487 0.21 34.48 -49.08
CA VAL A 487 -0.40 34.05 -47.79
C VAL A 487 -0.80 35.22 -46.88
N LYS A 488 -1.90 35.10 -46.14
CA LYS A 488 -2.42 36.11 -45.18
C LYS A 488 -2.96 35.45 -43.90
N CYS A 489 -2.81 36.12 -42.75
CA CYS A 489 -3.32 35.63 -41.45
C CYS A 489 -4.65 36.28 -41.03
N ASP A 490 -5.36 35.60 -40.13
CA ASP A 490 -6.60 36.05 -39.48
C ASP A 490 -6.34 37.03 -38.30
N PRO A 491 -7.36 37.81 -37.87
CA PRO A 491 -7.20 38.79 -36.80
C PRO A 491 -6.78 38.16 -35.46
N GLY A 492 -5.65 38.61 -34.92
CA GLY A 492 -5.08 38.14 -33.65
C GLY A 492 -3.78 37.33 -33.79
N PHE A 493 -3.38 37.00 -35.02
CA PHE A 493 -2.13 36.31 -35.34
C PHE A 493 -1.26 37.17 -36.27
N LEU A 494 0.07 37.00 -36.21
CA LEU A 494 1.03 37.72 -37.06
C LEU A 494 1.74 36.76 -38.00
N LEU A 495 1.95 37.20 -39.26
CA LEU A 495 2.58 36.40 -40.31
C LEU A 495 4.10 36.32 -40.09
N GLN A 496 4.57 35.13 -39.73
CA GLN A 496 6.00 34.84 -39.55
C GLN A 496 6.55 34.19 -40.83
N GLY A 497 7.13 35.02 -41.72
CA GLY A 497 7.76 34.58 -42.97
C GLY A 497 7.64 35.62 -44.09
N SER A 498 7.84 35.19 -45.35
CA SER A 498 7.61 36.03 -46.53
C SER A 498 6.18 35.88 -47.03
N GLU A 499 5.52 36.98 -47.41
CA GLU A 499 4.13 36.99 -47.89
C GLU A 499 3.94 36.16 -49.19
N THR A 500 4.99 35.99 -50.01
CA THR A 500 4.94 35.22 -51.26
C THR A 500 6.03 34.13 -51.35
N VAL A 501 5.66 32.92 -51.79
CA VAL A 501 6.56 31.75 -51.88
C VAL A 501 6.34 31.00 -53.20
N THR A 502 7.37 30.34 -53.74
CA THR A 502 7.28 29.49 -54.96
C THR A 502 7.76 28.06 -54.70
N CYS A 503 7.16 27.04 -55.34
CA CYS A 503 7.69 25.66 -55.41
C CYS A 503 8.31 25.43 -56.78
N ASN A 504 9.40 24.67 -56.87
CA ASN A 504 9.99 24.17 -58.11
C ASN A 504 10.58 22.76 -57.88
N ALA A 505 10.19 21.79 -58.72
CA ALA A 505 10.77 20.44 -58.80
C ALA A 505 10.84 19.60 -57.50
N GLY A 506 10.20 20.03 -56.42
CA GLY A 506 10.21 19.40 -55.09
C GLY A 506 10.53 20.36 -53.95
N GLU A 507 11.05 21.55 -54.26
CA GLU A 507 11.70 22.45 -53.30
C GLU A 507 11.03 23.85 -53.31
N TRP A 508 10.85 24.44 -52.13
CA TRP A 508 10.20 25.76 -51.96
C TRP A 508 11.24 26.88 -51.74
N SER A 509 11.00 28.06 -52.31
CA SER A 509 11.91 29.23 -52.26
C SER A 509 12.18 29.76 -50.85
N SER A 510 11.26 29.48 -49.92
CA SER A 510 11.40 29.70 -48.49
C SER A 510 10.49 28.71 -47.77
N LYS A 511 10.60 28.61 -46.43
CA LYS A 511 9.52 28.00 -45.64
C LYS A 511 8.20 28.74 -45.92
N ILE A 512 7.10 28.00 -45.92
CA ILE A 512 5.74 28.56 -46.00
C ILE A 512 5.51 29.37 -44.72
N PRO A 513 5.05 30.64 -44.80
CA PRO A 513 4.81 31.47 -43.62
C PRO A 513 3.66 30.91 -42.76
N GLN A 514 3.75 31.11 -41.45
CA GLN A 514 2.75 30.66 -40.48
C GLN A 514 2.27 31.82 -39.59
N CYS A 515 1.17 31.60 -38.87
CA CYS A 515 0.46 32.60 -38.08
C CYS A 515 0.50 32.20 -36.58
N SER A 516 1.33 32.86 -35.75
CA SER A 516 1.69 32.36 -34.41
C SER A 516 1.24 33.25 -33.23
N ARG A 517 1.26 32.70 -32.00
CA ARG A 517 0.87 33.36 -30.72
C ARG A 517 2.07 33.74 -29.83
N GLU A 518 1.83 34.36 -28.67
CA GLU A 518 2.83 34.80 -27.67
C GLU A 518 2.67 34.08 -26.32
N CYS A 519 3.79 33.80 -25.62
CA CYS A 519 3.80 33.29 -24.24
C CYS A 519 3.84 34.43 -23.21
N THR A 520 3.39 34.16 -21.98
CA THR A 520 3.46 35.13 -20.87
C THR A 520 4.33 34.62 -19.71
N LEU A 521 5.13 35.51 -19.11
CA LEU A 521 5.96 35.23 -17.93
C LEU A 521 5.45 35.94 -16.67
N LYS A 522 4.50 36.86 -16.78
CA LYS A 522 3.96 37.68 -15.68
C LYS A 522 3.65 36.91 -14.37
N PRO A 523 2.99 35.74 -14.36
CA PRO A 523 2.77 34.98 -13.13
C PRO A 523 4.03 34.25 -12.62
N LEU A 524 4.95 33.87 -13.52
CA LEU A 524 6.18 33.12 -13.18
C LEU A 524 7.26 34.02 -12.59
N LEU A 525 7.35 35.28 -13.04
CA LEU A 525 8.28 36.29 -12.49
C LEU A 525 8.05 36.56 -10.99
N GLN A 526 6.87 36.23 -10.45
CA GLN A 526 6.52 36.33 -9.03
C GLN A 526 6.93 35.09 -8.21
N SER A 527 7.55 34.06 -8.82
CA SER A 527 7.99 32.84 -8.13
C SER A 527 8.97 33.15 -6.98
N PRO A 528 8.76 32.58 -5.77
CA PRO A 528 9.70 32.76 -4.67
C PRO A 528 11.02 31.99 -4.85
N SER A 529 11.02 30.93 -5.68
CA SER A 529 12.13 29.96 -5.78
C SER A 529 12.95 30.05 -7.08
N VAL A 530 12.38 30.61 -8.15
CA VAL A 530 13.00 30.70 -9.49
C VAL A 530 13.11 32.16 -9.96
N GLU A 531 14.16 32.46 -10.72
CA GLU A 531 14.34 33.66 -11.54
C GLU A 531 14.56 33.28 -13.01
N TYR A 532 14.20 34.18 -13.93
CA TYR A 532 14.10 33.89 -15.37
C TYR A 532 14.87 34.93 -16.18
N TRP A 533 15.84 34.47 -16.96
CA TRP A 533 16.75 35.30 -17.75
C TRP A 533 16.57 35.00 -19.24
N CYS A 534 16.35 36.01 -20.07
CA CYS A 534 16.12 35.85 -21.50
C CYS A 534 17.44 35.88 -22.27
N GLU A 535 17.59 34.99 -23.25
CA GLU A 535 18.76 34.95 -24.14
C GLU A 535 18.48 35.74 -25.43
N ALA A 536 19.44 36.59 -25.83
CA ALA A 536 19.35 37.36 -27.06
C ALA A 536 19.67 36.46 -28.28
N PRO A 537 18.87 36.46 -29.37
CA PRO A 537 19.04 35.50 -30.46
C PRO A 537 20.41 35.48 -31.16
N ASP A 538 21.09 36.62 -31.26
CA ASP A 538 22.26 36.80 -32.15
C ASP A 538 23.47 37.53 -31.50
N SER A 539 23.54 37.62 -30.16
CA SER A 539 24.68 38.30 -29.49
C SER A 539 25.14 37.61 -28.21
N GLY A 540 26.38 37.10 -28.21
CA GLY A 540 26.98 36.28 -27.15
C GLY A 540 27.38 37.01 -25.85
N GLU A 541 26.71 38.10 -25.46
CA GLU A 541 26.90 38.74 -24.15
C GLU A 541 25.56 39.08 -23.46
N ARG A 542 25.51 38.73 -22.16
CA ARG A 542 24.55 39.18 -21.12
C ARG A 542 23.07 38.91 -21.41
N SER A 543 22.58 37.80 -20.84
CA SER A 543 21.16 37.54 -20.62
C SER A 543 20.51 38.65 -19.78
N ALA A 544 19.39 39.19 -20.26
CA ALA A 544 18.63 40.25 -19.59
C ALA A 544 17.46 39.66 -18.76
N PRO A 545 16.90 40.38 -17.78
CA PRO A 545 15.62 40.01 -17.19
C PRO A 545 14.53 39.99 -18.27
N CYS A 546 13.72 38.94 -18.32
CA CYS A 546 12.68 38.82 -19.33
C CYS A 546 11.56 39.85 -19.18
N GLU A 547 11.05 40.36 -20.31
CA GLU A 547 9.79 41.11 -20.36
C GLU A 547 8.58 40.18 -20.14
N GLU A 548 7.43 40.75 -19.73
CA GLU A 548 6.23 39.99 -19.31
C GLU A 548 5.64 39.07 -20.38
N ARG A 549 5.97 39.31 -21.65
CA ARG A 549 5.56 38.53 -22.82
C ARG A 549 6.77 38.16 -23.67
N GLN A 550 6.71 37.02 -24.33
CA GLN A 550 7.79 36.51 -25.19
C GLN A 550 7.17 35.87 -26.44
N PRO A 551 7.69 36.14 -27.66
CA PRO A 551 7.19 35.52 -28.89
C PRO A 551 7.48 34.02 -28.95
N THR A 552 6.69 33.29 -29.75
CA THR A 552 6.95 31.86 -30.03
C THR A 552 8.33 31.68 -30.65
N GLY A 553 9.09 30.72 -30.10
CA GLY A 553 10.52 30.53 -30.39
C GLY A 553 11.47 31.16 -29.36
N SER A 554 11.01 32.03 -28.44
CA SER A 554 11.87 32.61 -27.39
C SER A 554 12.45 31.54 -26.45
N VAL A 555 13.70 31.76 -26.04
CA VAL A 555 14.46 30.89 -25.15
C VAL A 555 14.75 31.61 -23.83
N VAL A 556 14.38 30.97 -22.72
CA VAL A 556 14.53 31.50 -21.36
C VAL A 556 15.39 30.56 -20.54
N ARG A 557 16.40 31.11 -19.87
CA ARG A 557 17.27 30.41 -18.92
C ARG A 557 16.75 30.61 -17.49
N PRO A 558 16.10 29.62 -16.88
CA PRO A 558 15.73 29.70 -15.47
C PRO A 558 16.94 29.40 -14.57
N ALA A 559 16.98 30.07 -13.41
CA ALA A 559 17.92 29.78 -12.34
C ALA A 559 17.19 29.72 -10.99
N CYS A 560 17.66 28.86 -10.09
CA CYS A 560 17.17 28.85 -8.72
C CYS A 560 17.71 30.06 -7.95
N LYS A 561 16.89 30.66 -7.08
CA LYS A 561 17.24 31.81 -6.23
C LYS A 561 18.21 31.39 -5.11
N ALA A 562 19.47 31.20 -5.50
CA ALA A 562 20.58 30.83 -4.63
C ALA A 562 20.88 31.94 -3.58
N PRO A 563 21.37 31.58 -2.38
CA PRO A 563 21.69 30.24 -1.91
C PRO A 563 20.49 29.48 -1.32
N PHE A 564 19.30 30.10 -1.24
CA PHE A 564 18.16 29.56 -0.48
C PHE A 564 17.34 28.53 -1.26
N TYR A 565 17.44 28.52 -2.59
CA TYR A 565 16.83 27.51 -3.45
C TYR A 565 17.87 26.89 -4.38
N TYR A 566 17.69 25.60 -4.68
CA TYR A 566 18.60 24.82 -5.53
C TYR A 566 17.82 23.81 -6.39
N SER A 567 18.50 23.25 -7.37
CA SER A 567 18.04 22.05 -8.09
C SER A 567 19.18 21.02 -8.05
N PRO A 568 18.89 19.72 -7.84
CA PRO A 568 19.90 18.67 -7.89
C PRO A 568 20.41 18.41 -9.33
N VAL A 569 19.65 18.84 -10.34
CA VAL A 569 19.98 18.73 -11.77
C VAL A 569 20.05 20.13 -12.37
N SER A 570 20.92 20.37 -13.35
CA SER A 570 20.92 21.61 -14.13
C SER A 570 19.56 21.82 -14.78
N LEU A 571 18.91 22.96 -14.50
CA LEU A 571 17.67 23.32 -15.18
C LEU A 571 17.95 23.49 -16.69
N PRO A 572 17.16 22.87 -17.59
CA PRO A 572 17.26 23.12 -19.01
C PRO A 572 16.81 24.55 -19.37
N LEU A 573 16.87 24.89 -20.65
CA LEU A 573 16.27 26.12 -21.18
C LEU A 573 14.78 25.88 -21.41
N MET A 574 13.95 26.88 -21.08
CA MET A 574 12.53 26.89 -21.40
C MET A 574 12.31 27.49 -22.78
N HIS A 575 11.38 26.92 -23.53
CA HIS A 575 11.02 27.34 -24.89
C HIS A 575 9.56 27.77 -24.95
N CYS A 576 9.30 28.92 -25.58
CA CYS A 576 7.95 29.37 -25.88
C CYS A 576 7.43 28.64 -27.13
N ILE A 577 6.43 27.77 -26.95
CA ILE A 577 5.79 26.96 -28.01
C ILE A 577 4.30 27.32 -28.08
N ASP A 578 3.89 27.96 -29.17
CA ASP A 578 2.50 28.31 -29.50
C ASP A 578 1.70 29.04 -28.39
N GLY A 579 2.42 29.84 -27.61
CA GLY A 579 1.87 30.62 -26.50
C GLY A 579 1.93 29.97 -25.12
N ASN A 580 2.47 28.75 -25.01
CA ASN A 580 2.74 28.06 -23.76
C ASN A 580 4.24 27.84 -23.55
N TRP A 581 4.67 27.68 -22.28
CA TRP A 581 6.02 27.21 -21.96
C TRP A 581 6.07 25.69 -22.01
N ASP A 582 7.09 25.15 -22.68
CA ASP A 582 7.34 23.71 -22.83
C ASP A 582 7.42 22.96 -21.48
N TYR A 583 8.01 23.60 -20.47
CA TYR A 583 7.91 23.20 -19.07
C TYR A 583 8.01 24.42 -18.14
N ILE A 584 7.71 24.21 -16.85
CA ILE A 584 7.95 25.21 -15.80
C ILE A 584 8.91 24.58 -14.77
N PRO A 585 10.06 25.20 -14.48
CA PRO A 585 11.04 24.71 -13.50
C PRO A 585 10.51 24.82 -12.06
N ASN A 586 10.94 23.90 -11.22
CA ASN A 586 10.75 23.96 -9.78
C ASN A 586 12.11 23.83 -9.07
N CYS A 587 12.36 24.67 -8.06
CA CYS A 587 13.58 24.65 -7.27
C CYS A 587 13.27 24.31 -5.81
N LEU A 588 14.02 23.37 -5.25
CA LEU A 588 13.88 22.89 -3.89
C LEU A 588 14.41 23.94 -2.91
N GLN A 589 13.73 24.14 -1.79
CA GLN A 589 14.23 24.97 -0.70
C GLN A 589 15.44 24.30 -0.03
N GLN A 590 16.47 25.05 0.31
CA GLN A 590 17.46 24.60 1.29
C GLN A 590 16.81 24.64 2.67
N CYS A 591 16.95 23.54 3.42
CA CYS A 591 16.43 23.38 4.77
C CYS A 591 17.54 22.97 5.74
N GLY A 592 17.34 23.28 7.02
CA GLY A 592 18.12 22.74 8.14
C GLY A 592 19.57 23.22 8.27
N ILE A 593 20.11 23.99 7.32
CA ILE A 593 21.52 24.43 7.35
C ILE A 593 21.72 25.58 8.35
N LEU A 594 22.74 25.46 9.20
CA LEU A 594 23.34 26.58 9.93
C LEU A 594 24.67 27.00 9.28
N ALA A 595 25.12 28.22 9.54
CA ALA A 595 26.51 28.58 9.26
C ALA A 595 27.42 27.96 10.34
N PRO A 596 28.61 27.40 10.03
CA PRO A 596 29.45 26.72 11.03
C PRO A 596 29.83 27.60 12.24
N GLU A 597 30.02 28.91 12.01
CA GLU A 597 30.25 29.92 13.05
C GLU A 597 29.08 30.12 14.04
N LYS A 598 27.93 29.49 13.78
CA LYS A 598 26.70 29.51 14.59
C LYS A 598 26.38 28.17 15.26
N GLU A 599 27.15 27.13 14.98
CA GLU A 599 26.99 25.85 15.67
C GLU A 599 27.49 25.98 17.11
N ARG A 600 26.59 25.68 18.06
CA ARG A 600 26.87 25.70 19.49
C ARG A 600 26.05 24.62 20.17
N ILE A 601 26.68 23.86 21.06
CA ILE A 601 26.02 22.88 21.93
C ILE A 601 26.07 23.42 23.37
N SER A 602 24.95 23.34 24.10
CA SER A 602 24.88 23.79 25.49
C SER A 602 23.79 23.05 26.28
N ALA A 603 24.20 22.38 27.35
CA ALA A 603 23.31 21.75 28.34
C ALA A 603 22.58 22.76 29.26
N VAL A 604 22.78 24.07 29.06
CA VAL A 604 22.25 25.16 29.90
C VAL A 604 21.68 26.28 29.01
N PRO A 605 20.55 26.96 29.36
CA PRO A 605 19.88 27.91 28.48
C PRO A 605 20.67 29.20 28.15
N TYR A 606 21.28 29.27 26.96
CA TYR A 606 22.09 30.40 26.52
C TYR A 606 21.29 31.42 25.68
N ASN A 607 21.76 32.67 25.61
CA ASN A 607 21.16 33.71 24.76
C ASN A 607 21.55 33.48 23.29
N VAL A 608 20.55 33.44 22.41
CA VAL A 608 20.71 33.13 20.98
C VAL A 608 21.13 34.38 20.20
N THR A 609 22.08 34.24 19.26
CA THR A 609 22.48 35.32 18.32
C THR A 609 21.81 35.19 16.95
N LYS A 610 21.86 36.24 16.13
CA LYS A 610 21.24 36.23 14.79
C LYS A 610 21.85 35.09 13.95
N GLY A 611 20.98 34.24 13.40
CA GLY A 611 21.35 33.10 12.55
C GLY A 611 21.49 31.74 13.26
N GLU A 612 21.42 31.67 14.60
CA GLU A 612 21.57 30.39 15.34
C GLU A 612 20.30 29.52 15.39
N LEU A 613 19.13 30.12 15.20
CA LEU A 613 17.82 29.43 15.12
C LEU A 613 16.96 30.03 13.98
N PRO A 614 17.35 29.88 12.71
CA PRO A 614 16.71 30.57 11.60
C PRO A 614 15.29 30.04 11.29
N TRP A 615 14.95 28.84 11.78
CA TRP A 615 13.61 28.24 11.68
C TRP A 615 12.67 28.60 12.83
N TYR A 616 13.11 29.36 13.84
CA TYR A 616 12.24 29.71 14.97
C TYR A 616 11.24 30.82 14.62
N ALA A 617 9.96 30.53 14.83
CA ALA A 617 8.85 31.46 14.70
C ALA A 617 8.22 31.75 16.07
N THR A 618 7.66 32.96 16.22
CA THR A 618 6.90 33.35 17.42
C THR A 618 5.47 33.70 17.04
N ILE A 619 4.51 33.04 17.66
CA ILE A 619 3.08 33.27 17.47
C ILE A 619 2.60 34.29 18.50
N TYR A 620 1.98 35.36 18.01
CA TYR A 620 1.42 36.45 18.80
C TYR A 620 -0.10 36.45 18.72
N THR A 621 -0.76 36.71 19.85
CA THR A 621 -2.20 37.00 19.87
C THR A 621 -2.46 38.50 19.69
N LYS A 622 -3.44 38.83 18.85
CA LYS A 622 -3.93 40.20 18.58
C LYS A 622 -4.95 40.67 19.62
N ARG A 623 -5.43 39.78 20.51
CA ARG A 623 -6.42 40.08 21.55
C ARG A 623 -5.94 41.08 22.60
N THR A 624 -4.61 41.25 22.74
CA THR A 624 -3.97 42.20 23.65
C THR A 624 -3.30 43.34 22.88
N LYS A 625 -3.09 44.50 23.53
CA LYS A 625 -2.28 45.60 22.98
C LYS A 625 -1.25 46.05 24.03
N PRO A 626 0.07 45.97 23.77
CA PRO A 626 0.71 45.39 22.59
C PRO A 626 0.44 43.88 22.44
N TYR A 627 0.61 43.35 21.22
CA TYR A 627 0.46 41.92 20.95
C TYR A 627 1.41 41.09 21.83
N LEU A 628 0.86 40.04 22.47
CA LEU A 628 1.58 39.17 23.40
C LEU A 628 2.10 37.93 22.68
N ALA A 629 3.39 37.62 22.86
CA ALA A 629 4.00 36.36 22.42
C ALA A 629 3.42 35.19 23.23
N LEU A 630 2.64 34.35 22.56
CA LEU A 630 1.85 33.26 23.15
C LEU A 630 2.61 31.93 23.12
N CYS A 631 3.14 31.57 21.95
CA CYS A 631 3.74 30.26 21.67
C CYS A 631 4.93 30.35 20.69
N GLY A 632 5.78 29.32 20.72
CA GLY A 632 6.77 29.06 19.68
C GLY A 632 6.16 28.36 18.46
N GLY A 633 6.89 28.36 17.36
CA GLY A 633 6.58 27.60 16.15
C GLY A 633 7.84 27.37 15.33
N THR A 634 7.76 26.49 14.34
CA THR A 634 8.89 26.11 13.48
C THR A 634 8.55 26.28 12.00
N ILE A 635 9.39 27.02 11.27
CA ILE A 635 9.26 27.25 9.83
C ILE A 635 9.62 25.96 9.08
N VAL A 636 8.73 25.49 8.22
CA VAL A 636 8.91 24.25 7.43
C VAL A 636 8.70 24.46 5.93
N SER A 637 7.99 25.51 5.53
CA SER A 637 7.91 26.01 4.15
C SER A 637 7.73 27.53 4.15
N PRO A 638 7.68 28.24 2.99
CA PRO A 638 7.47 29.68 2.97
C PRO A 638 6.13 30.10 3.57
N THR A 639 5.10 29.25 3.46
CA THR A 639 3.72 29.55 3.89
C THR A 639 3.28 28.78 5.13
N THR A 640 4.05 27.78 5.59
CA THR A 640 3.61 26.82 6.61
C THR A 640 4.55 26.77 7.81
N ILE A 641 3.95 26.80 9.01
CA ILE A 641 4.61 26.67 10.30
C ILE A 641 3.95 25.56 11.12
N ILE A 642 4.75 24.74 11.79
CA ILE A 642 4.27 23.76 12.76
C ILE A 642 4.39 24.35 14.17
N SER A 643 3.35 24.15 14.99
CA SER A 643 3.28 24.57 16.41
C SER A 643 2.37 23.59 17.17
N ALA A 644 2.06 23.86 18.44
CA ALA A 644 1.19 23.00 19.27
C ALA A 644 -0.30 23.38 19.11
N ALA A 645 -1.21 22.43 19.30
CA ALA A 645 -2.65 22.66 19.20
C ALA A 645 -3.18 23.50 20.37
N HIS A 646 -2.65 23.30 21.58
CA HIS A 646 -3.08 24.04 22.77
C HIS A 646 -2.90 25.56 22.65
N CYS A 647 -1.99 26.03 21.79
CA CYS A 647 -1.79 27.46 21.47
C CYS A 647 -2.99 28.11 20.75
N PHE A 648 -3.85 27.29 20.15
CA PHE A 648 -4.96 27.68 19.29
C PHE A 648 -6.31 27.13 19.76
N TRP A 649 -6.37 26.57 20.98
CA TRP A 649 -7.54 25.93 21.55
C TRP A 649 -8.04 26.69 22.78
N SER A 650 -9.36 26.79 22.91
CA SER A 650 -10.05 27.08 24.16
C SER A 650 -10.81 25.82 24.56
N ASP A 651 -11.08 25.61 25.84
CA ASP A 651 -11.55 24.34 26.46
C ASP A 651 -12.59 23.48 25.70
N ILE A 652 -13.37 24.06 24.78
CA ILE A 652 -14.41 23.39 23.97
C ILE A 652 -14.14 23.48 22.44
N GLN A 653 -13.31 24.42 21.94
CA GLN A 653 -13.17 24.68 20.50
C GLN A 653 -11.85 25.38 20.08
N THR A 654 -11.48 25.20 18.81
CA THR A 654 -10.43 25.97 18.11
C THR A 654 -10.75 27.47 18.06
N LEU A 655 -9.72 28.31 18.19
CA LEU A 655 -9.80 29.77 18.12
C LEU A 655 -9.53 30.28 16.68
N PRO A 656 -10.16 31.40 16.27
CA PRO A 656 -10.12 31.85 14.87
C PRO A 656 -8.74 32.36 14.44
N SER A 657 -8.31 32.03 13.23
CA SER A 657 -6.99 32.43 12.67
C SER A 657 -6.78 33.95 12.65
N SER A 658 -7.87 34.72 12.52
CA SER A 658 -7.85 36.18 12.57
C SER A 658 -7.26 36.75 13.87
N ASP A 659 -7.31 36.03 14.99
CA ASP A 659 -6.72 36.45 16.27
C ASP A 659 -5.19 36.33 16.33
N TYR A 660 -4.55 35.74 15.31
CA TYR A 660 -3.13 35.37 15.35
C TYR A 660 -2.30 36.08 14.27
N VAL A 661 -1.05 36.37 14.63
CA VAL A 661 0.00 36.85 13.71
C VAL A 661 1.32 36.21 14.08
N VAL A 662 2.10 35.83 13.08
CA VAL A 662 3.43 35.25 13.27
C VAL A 662 4.48 36.34 13.09
N ALA A 663 5.59 36.23 13.83
CA ALA A 663 6.82 36.91 13.46
C ALA A 663 8.00 35.93 13.45
N VAL A 664 8.91 36.11 12.49
CA VAL A 664 10.11 35.28 12.27
C VAL A 664 11.37 36.16 12.25
N GLY A 665 12.53 35.58 12.55
CA GLY A 665 13.81 36.32 12.59
C GLY A 665 13.96 37.29 13.78
N LYS A 666 13.17 37.11 14.86
CA LYS A 666 13.24 37.93 16.08
C LYS A 666 14.17 37.32 17.13
N LEU A 667 14.98 38.16 17.76
CA LEU A 667 15.72 37.81 18.98
C LEU A 667 15.05 38.32 20.26
N TYR A 668 14.08 39.25 20.18
CA TYR A 668 13.46 39.81 21.39
C TYR A 668 11.96 39.61 21.47
N ARG A 669 11.48 39.19 22.65
CA ARG A 669 10.08 38.82 22.89
C ARG A 669 9.04 39.93 22.60
N PRO A 670 9.30 41.24 22.84
CA PRO A 670 8.33 42.29 22.54
C PRO A 670 8.08 42.47 21.04
N TRP A 671 6.80 42.59 20.66
CA TRP A 671 6.33 42.75 19.27
C TRP A 671 7.05 43.87 18.49
N ASN A 672 7.26 45.03 19.11
CA ASN A 672 7.84 46.23 18.48
C ASN A 672 9.23 46.62 19.06
N ASN A 673 10.12 45.65 19.30
CA ASN A 673 11.50 45.96 19.66
C ASN A 673 12.29 46.48 18.44
N LYS A 674 12.81 47.70 18.52
CA LYS A 674 13.57 48.37 17.44
C LYS A 674 14.86 47.65 17.00
N ARG A 675 15.34 46.66 17.76
CA ARG A 675 16.54 45.86 17.42
C ARG A 675 16.26 44.69 16.47
N ASP A 676 15.00 44.28 16.34
CA ASP A 676 14.56 43.25 15.39
C ASP A 676 14.20 43.91 14.03
N THR A 677 15.18 44.55 13.40
CA THR A 677 15.03 45.28 12.12
C THR A 677 14.59 44.40 10.96
N ASP A 678 15.04 43.14 10.94
CA ASP A 678 14.91 42.22 9.82
C ASP A 678 13.73 41.25 10.00
N ALA A 679 12.92 41.46 11.04
CA ALA A 679 11.87 40.55 11.46
C ALA A 679 10.58 40.73 10.65
N GLN A 680 10.24 39.69 9.89
CA GLN A 680 9.00 39.65 9.11
C GLN A 680 7.81 39.35 10.02
N LYS A 681 6.65 39.93 9.69
CA LYS A 681 5.43 39.92 10.51
C LYS A 681 4.23 39.61 9.63
N ILE A 682 3.75 38.38 9.69
CA ILE A 682 2.85 37.81 8.68
C ILE A 682 1.53 37.34 9.32
N PRO A 683 0.35 37.78 8.82
CA PRO A 683 -0.94 37.29 9.28
C PRO A 683 -1.14 35.78 9.03
N VAL A 684 -1.98 35.15 9.86
CA VAL A 684 -2.38 33.74 9.68
C VAL A 684 -3.63 33.68 8.78
N LYS A 685 -3.56 32.90 7.70
CA LYS A 685 -4.67 32.57 6.77
C LYS A 685 -5.63 31.60 7.46
N THR A 686 -5.13 30.44 7.86
CA THR A 686 -5.91 29.39 8.54
C THR A 686 -5.04 28.57 9.48
N ILE A 687 -5.67 27.89 10.44
CA ILE A 687 -5.03 26.99 11.40
C ILE A 687 -5.74 25.65 11.29
N LYS A 688 -4.97 24.57 11.25
CA LYS A 688 -5.45 23.19 11.21
C LYS A 688 -4.98 22.47 12.47
N ILE A 689 -5.86 21.70 13.08
CA ILE A 689 -5.67 20.92 14.32
C ILE A 689 -6.33 19.54 14.11
N PRO A 690 -5.78 18.43 14.63
CA PRO A 690 -6.43 17.13 14.55
C PRO A 690 -7.81 17.12 15.22
N ILE A 691 -8.80 16.50 14.58
CA ILE A 691 -10.20 16.48 15.05
C ILE A 691 -10.40 15.80 16.42
N ARG A 692 -9.44 14.97 16.86
CA ARG A 692 -9.42 14.30 18.17
C ARG A 692 -8.85 15.15 19.31
N PHE A 693 -8.19 16.27 19.02
CA PHE A 693 -7.60 17.10 20.07
C PHE A 693 -8.69 17.67 21.00
N ARG A 694 -8.49 17.54 22.33
CA ARG A 694 -9.36 18.11 23.37
C ARG A 694 -8.55 18.77 24.51
N GLY A 695 -7.26 19.05 24.28
CA GLY A 695 -6.37 19.57 25.33
C GLY A 695 -6.26 18.62 26.53
N ALA A 696 -6.46 19.15 27.73
CA ALA A 696 -6.31 18.39 28.97
C ALA A 696 -7.25 17.18 29.09
N LEU A 697 -8.44 17.20 28.46
CA LEU A 697 -9.40 16.07 28.51
C LEU A 697 -8.90 14.80 27.82
N THR A 698 -7.94 14.94 26.90
CA THR A 698 -7.26 13.82 26.22
C THR A 698 -5.75 13.84 26.54
N ASN A 699 -5.37 14.32 27.72
CA ASN A 699 -3.98 14.39 28.21
C ASN A 699 -3.00 15.09 27.24
N TYR A 700 -3.49 16.04 26.42
CA TYR A 700 -2.77 16.69 25.31
C TYR A 700 -2.27 15.72 24.22
N GLN A 701 -2.94 14.58 24.01
CA GLN A 701 -2.79 13.76 22.81
C GLN A 701 -3.20 14.52 21.54
N ASP A 702 -2.49 14.27 20.43
CA ASP A 702 -2.64 14.92 19.13
C ASP A 702 -2.40 16.46 19.18
N ASP A 703 -1.55 16.90 20.13
CA ASP A 703 -1.17 18.32 20.34
C ASP A 703 -0.18 18.84 19.29
N ILE A 704 -0.68 19.03 18.08
CA ILE A 704 0.03 19.62 16.94
C ILE A 704 -0.91 20.49 16.09
N ALA A 705 -0.39 21.57 15.55
CA ALA A 705 -1.11 22.49 14.67
C ALA A 705 -0.28 22.84 13.43
N VAL A 706 -0.94 22.86 12.28
CA VAL A 706 -0.40 23.38 11.02
C VAL A 706 -0.96 24.78 10.81
N VAL A 707 -0.08 25.78 10.84
CA VAL A 707 -0.40 27.21 10.74
C VAL A 707 -0.04 27.68 9.33
N ILE A 708 -1.04 28.08 8.55
CA ILE A 708 -0.85 28.56 7.18
C ILE A 708 -0.92 30.10 7.18
N LEU A 709 0.09 30.74 6.61
CA LEU A 709 0.25 32.19 6.51
C LEU A 709 -0.55 32.79 5.33
N SER A 710 -0.82 34.10 5.38
CA SER A 710 -1.44 34.83 4.26
C SER A 710 -0.46 35.18 3.15
N GLU A 711 0.83 35.29 3.47
CA GLU A 711 1.91 35.71 2.58
C GLU A 711 3.12 34.78 2.81
N PRO A 712 3.97 34.54 1.79
CA PRO A 712 5.17 33.72 1.94
C PRO A 712 6.28 34.45 2.69
N ILE A 713 6.97 33.73 3.58
CA ILE A 713 8.22 34.15 4.23
C ILE A 713 9.30 34.34 3.17
N VAL A 714 9.99 35.49 3.22
CA VAL A 714 11.20 35.76 2.43
C VAL A 714 12.40 35.15 3.16
N TYR A 715 13.06 34.16 2.55
CA TYR A 715 14.23 33.54 3.16
C TYR A 715 15.45 34.47 3.19
N THR A 716 16.19 34.40 4.30
CA THR A 716 17.39 35.20 4.56
C THR A 716 18.39 34.37 5.37
N ARG A 717 19.62 34.86 5.56
CA ARG A 717 20.61 34.20 6.45
C ARG A 717 20.15 34.05 7.91
N ASN A 718 19.08 34.74 8.32
CA ASN A 718 18.50 34.69 9.67
C ASN A 718 17.10 34.03 9.70
N VAL A 719 16.56 33.60 8.55
CA VAL A 719 15.19 33.07 8.41
C VAL A 719 15.18 31.99 7.32
N LEU A 720 15.13 30.72 7.72
CA LEU A 720 15.23 29.52 6.87
C LEU A 720 14.32 28.40 7.41
N PRO A 721 13.83 27.46 6.58
CA PRO A 721 13.06 26.32 7.07
C PRO A 721 13.97 25.25 7.71
N VAL A 722 13.43 24.51 8.68
CA VAL A 722 14.02 23.24 9.12
C VAL A 722 13.71 22.13 8.12
N CYS A 723 14.51 21.06 8.06
CA CYS A 723 14.14 19.90 7.25
C CYS A 723 13.05 19.06 7.93
N LEU A 724 12.17 18.51 7.11
CA LEU A 724 11.20 17.48 7.49
C LEU A 724 11.59 16.18 6.80
N ASP A 725 11.54 15.10 7.57
CA ASP A 725 11.65 13.74 7.06
C ASP A 725 10.74 12.80 7.87
N PHE A 726 10.25 11.75 7.23
CA PHE A 726 9.28 10.80 7.79
C PHE A 726 9.68 9.33 7.61
N ASP A 727 10.95 9.02 7.26
CA ASP A 727 11.44 7.64 7.24
C ASP A 727 11.54 7.09 8.68
N PRO A 728 10.86 5.97 9.03
CA PRO A 728 11.00 5.34 10.34
C PRO A 728 12.44 4.95 10.69
N ASN A 729 13.26 4.59 9.70
CA ASN A 729 14.63 4.14 9.94
C ASN A 729 15.59 5.31 10.25
N PHE A 730 15.47 6.43 9.53
CA PHE A 730 16.18 7.66 9.87
C PHE A 730 15.65 8.28 11.18
N ASN A 731 14.34 8.27 11.42
CA ASN A 731 13.76 8.69 12.71
C ASN A 731 14.32 7.86 13.88
N ARG A 732 14.46 6.53 13.72
CA ARG A 732 15.05 5.64 14.74
C ARG A 732 16.53 5.95 15.00
N ARG A 733 17.36 6.09 13.94
CA ARG A 733 18.79 6.43 14.07
C ARG A 733 19.03 7.80 14.73
N GLN A 734 18.18 8.78 14.43
CA GLN A 734 18.31 10.14 14.97
C GLN A 734 17.82 10.25 16.42
N LEU A 735 16.95 9.34 16.87
CA LEU A 735 16.38 9.27 18.22
C LEU A 735 16.98 8.11 19.05
N GLU A 736 18.30 7.96 19.02
CA GLU A 736 19.01 7.10 19.97
C GLU A 736 19.12 7.75 21.37
N PRO A 737 19.01 6.98 22.48
CA PRO A 737 19.09 7.53 23.83
C PRO A 737 20.38 8.30 24.10
N GLY A 738 20.25 9.59 24.45
CA GLY A 738 21.38 10.51 24.64
C GLY A 738 21.63 11.47 23.46
N SER A 739 21.07 11.23 22.27
CA SER A 739 21.18 12.13 21.12
C SER A 739 20.67 13.53 21.45
N LEU A 740 21.44 14.57 21.12
CA LEU A 740 21.17 15.95 21.54
C LEU A 740 20.26 16.68 20.53
N GLY A 741 19.01 16.93 20.94
CA GLY A 741 18.05 17.73 20.21
C GLY A 741 18.06 19.18 20.68
N LYS A 742 18.30 20.12 19.77
CA LYS A 742 18.24 21.56 20.03
C LYS A 742 16.78 22.03 20.09
N VAL A 743 16.46 22.86 21.09
CA VAL A 743 15.18 23.57 21.20
C VAL A 743 15.42 25.07 21.42
N GLY A 744 14.47 25.91 20.99
CA GLY A 744 14.51 27.37 21.12
C GLY A 744 13.27 27.94 21.78
N GLY A 745 13.41 29.03 22.51
CA GLY A 745 12.32 29.52 23.37
C GLY A 745 12.47 30.93 23.97
N PHE A 746 11.34 31.49 24.37
CA PHE A 746 11.17 32.68 25.19
C PHE A 746 10.57 32.36 26.58
N GLY A 747 10.50 31.09 26.98
CA GLY A 747 9.95 30.57 28.23
C GLY A 747 10.89 30.70 29.43
N LEU A 748 10.40 30.28 30.60
CA LEU A 748 11.12 30.44 31.86
C LEU A 748 12.41 29.60 31.87
N VAL A 749 13.51 30.18 32.34
CA VAL A 749 14.85 29.54 32.34
C VAL A 749 15.44 29.30 33.72
N ASP A 750 14.91 29.94 34.78
CA ASP A 750 15.46 29.87 36.13
C ASP A 750 14.38 29.49 37.16
N THR A 751 14.78 28.72 38.18
CA THR A 751 13.97 28.30 39.34
C THR A 751 13.60 29.49 40.25
N GLY A 752 12.63 30.29 39.81
CA GLY A 752 12.16 31.49 40.51
C GLY A 752 11.88 32.69 39.60
N ALA A 753 12.12 32.57 38.29
CA ALA A 753 11.76 33.62 37.34
C ALA A 753 10.24 33.81 37.27
N THR A 754 9.74 34.98 37.68
CA THR A 754 8.30 35.32 37.60
C THR A 754 7.88 35.92 36.25
N ARG A 755 8.83 36.14 35.33
CA ARG A 755 8.61 36.70 34.00
C ARG A 755 9.53 36.01 32.98
N PRO A 756 9.00 35.53 31.84
CA PRO A 756 9.83 34.92 30.80
C PRO A 756 10.79 35.94 30.14
N PRO A 757 11.98 35.50 29.69
CA PRO A 757 13.09 36.34 29.27
C PRO A 757 12.75 37.29 28.12
N PRO A 758 13.43 38.46 28.05
CA PRO A 758 13.23 39.43 26.98
C PRO A 758 13.91 39.03 25.66
N THR A 759 14.81 38.04 25.70
CA THR A 759 15.66 37.55 24.60
C THR A 759 15.43 36.06 24.35
N LEU A 760 15.60 35.64 23.09
CA LEU A 760 15.50 34.25 22.69
C LEU A 760 16.60 33.41 23.35
N LYS A 761 16.21 32.23 23.82
CA LYS A 761 17.03 31.24 24.50
C LYS A 761 17.09 29.95 23.68
N SER A 762 18.16 29.19 23.87
CA SER A 762 18.27 27.82 23.35
C SER A 762 19.00 26.93 24.35
N ILE A 763 18.67 25.64 24.29
CA ILE A 763 19.29 24.55 25.04
C ILE A 763 19.28 23.31 24.15
N ASP A 764 20.28 22.46 24.31
CA ASP A 764 20.35 21.14 23.70
C ASP A 764 19.95 20.11 24.75
N LEU A 765 18.95 19.28 24.45
CA LEU A 765 18.37 18.29 25.38
C LEU A 765 18.64 16.87 24.85
N PRO A 766 19.09 15.92 25.70
CA PRO A 766 19.23 14.54 25.28
C PRO A 766 17.84 13.90 25.12
N TYR A 767 17.63 13.20 24.02
CA TYR A 767 16.50 12.30 23.85
C TYR A 767 16.57 11.18 24.89
N MET A 768 15.41 10.83 25.46
CA MET A 768 15.26 9.75 26.43
C MET A 768 14.34 8.67 25.86
N ASP A 769 14.74 7.41 25.99
CA ASP A 769 13.86 6.28 25.71
C ASP A 769 12.55 6.39 26.53
N ILE A 770 11.44 5.94 25.94
CA ILE A 770 10.11 6.02 26.55
C ILE A 770 10.03 5.29 27.90
N THR A 771 10.78 4.19 28.08
CA THR A 771 10.83 3.44 29.34
C THR A 771 11.55 4.22 30.43
N GLN A 772 12.68 4.86 30.09
CA GLN A 772 13.41 5.76 31.00
C GLN A 772 12.63 7.04 31.32
N CYS A 773 11.89 7.56 30.33
CA CYS A 773 11.00 8.69 30.50
C CYS A 773 9.90 8.36 31.52
N ILE A 774 9.19 7.24 31.34
CA ILE A 774 8.13 6.79 32.25
C ILE A 774 8.69 6.45 33.64
N SER A 775 9.86 5.80 33.75
CA SER A 775 10.44 5.47 35.07
C SER A 775 10.78 6.72 35.88
N ASN A 776 11.34 7.73 35.22
CA ASN A 776 11.85 8.94 35.87
C ASN A 776 10.76 10.02 36.03
N ALA A 777 9.63 9.89 35.33
CA ALA A 777 8.49 10.81 35.45
C ALA A 777 7.75 10.67 36.80
N PRO A 778 7.32 11.80 37.41
CA PRO A 778 6.38 11.79 38.53
C PRO A 778 5.12 11.00 38.17
N THR A 779 4.57 10.23 39.11
CA THR A 779 3.41 9.36 38.88
C THR A 779 2.22 10.12 38.28
N GLN A 780 1.91 11.31 38.83
CA GLN A 780 0.87 12.23 38.35
C GLN A 780 1.11 12.85 36.97
N PHE A 781 2.29 12.65 36.36
CA PHE A 781 2.60 13.16 35.02
C PHE A 781 2.59 12.06 33.95
N ARG A 782 2.63 10.77 34.33
CA ARG A 782 2.75 9.65 33.38
C ARG A 782 1.57 9.55 32.41
N GLU A 783 0.40 10.03 32.80
CA GLU A 783 -0.80 10.10 31.94
C GLU A 783 -0.64 11.05 30.74
N TYR A 784 0.25 12.05 30.81
CA TYR A 784 0.56 13.00 29.72
C TYR A 784 1.68 12.51 28.78
N ILE A 785 2.25 11.34 29.04
CA ILE A 785 3.26 10.70 28.18
C ILE A 785 2.53 9.78 27.19
N THR A 786 1.66 10.37 26.38
CA THR A 786 0.82 9.67 25.41
C THR A 786 1.67 9.12 24.25
N SER A 787 1.15 8.14 23.49
CA SER A 787 1.90 7.44 22.43
C SER A 787 2.31 8.28 21.22
N ASP A 788 1.89 9.53 21.19
CA ASP A 788 2.30 10.55 20.23
C ASP A 788 3.39 11.46 20.81
N LYS A 789 3.98 11.14 21.97
CA LYS A 789 5.07 11.91 22.60
C LYS A 789 6.42 11.18 22.52
N ILE A 790 7.45 11.97 22.24
CA ILE A 790 8.85 11.66 22.58
C ILE A 790 9.30 12.51 23.77
N CYS A 791 10.29 12.02 24.50
CA CYS A 791 10.83 12.71 25.68
C CYS A 791 12.24 13.22 25.43
N ALA A 792 12.53 14.43 25.91
CA ALA A 792 13.91 14.93 26.00
C ALA A 792 14.06 15.78 27.26
N GLY A 793 15.24 15.74 27.88
CA GLY A 793 15.50 16.47 29.12
C GLY A 793 16.69 15.93 29.90
N TYR A 794 17.33 16.79 30.68
CA TYR A 794 18.28 16.36 31.69
C TYR A 794 17.54 15.94 32.97
N SER A 795 18.22 15.23 33.88
CA SER A 795 17.67 14.90 35.20
C SER A 795 17.42 16.12 36.09
N ASN A 796 17.87 17.33 35.68
CA ASN A 796 17.60 18.62 36.33
C ASN A 796 17.32 19.69 35.25
N ASP A 797 16.50 20.68 35.59
CA ASP A 797 16.19 21.94 34.87
C ASP A 797 15.59 21.90 33.45
N VAL A 798 14.35 22.42 33.34
CA VAL A 798 13.83 23.44 32.40
C VAL A 798 12.35 23.70 32.74
N CYS A 799 11.84 24.92 32.47
CA CYS A 799 10.52 25.38 32.92
C CYS A 799 9.51 25.66 31.79
N LYS A 800 8.25 25.90 32.17
CA LYS A 800 7.15 26.28 31.25
C LYS A 800 7.41 27.58 30.48
N GLY A 801 6.88 27.64 29.25
CA GLY A 801 6.65 28.89 28.53
C GLY A 801 6.73 28.84 27.00
N ASP A 802 7.11 27.69 26.41
CA ASP A 802 7.53 27.58 25.01
C ASP A 802 6.71 26.63 24.13
N GLY A 803 5.45 26.36 24.52
CA GLY A 803 4.53 25.50 23.76
C GLY A 803 4.57 25.78 22.25
N GLY A 804 4.70 24.73 21.46
CA GLY A 804 4.84 24.81 20.00
C GLY A 804 6.27 25.01 19.46
N GLY A 805 7.27 25.24 20.30
CA GLY A 805 8.69 25.23 19.87
C GLY A 805 9.14 23.87 19.34
N GLY A 806 9.91 23.85 18.25
CA GLY A 806 10.39 22.60 17.65
C GLY A 806 11.64 22.03 18.31
N LEU A 807 11.69 20.71 18.47
CA LEU A 807 12.86 19.91 18.84
C LEU A 807 13.53 19.37 17.58
N VAL A 808 14.74 19.85 17.29
CA VAL A 808 15.48 19.57 16.05
C VAL A 808 16.83 18.94 16.36
N PHE A 809 17.25 17.90 15.64
CA PHE A 809 18.58 17.27 15.84
C PHE A 809 19.41 17.40 14.55
N PRO A 810 20.75 17.49 14.65
CA PRO A 810 21.64 17.51 13.50
C PRO A 810 21.84 16.12 12.90
N GLU A 811 22.08 16.08 11.59
CA GLU A 811 22.60 14.97 10.79
C GLU A 811 23.76 15.50 9.92
N THR A 812 24.75 14.67 9.56
CA THR A 812 25.96 15.13 8.84
C THR A 812 25.99 14.61 7.40
N GLU A 813 25.42 15.37 6.47
CA GLU A 813 25.36 15.04 5.06
C GLU A 813 26.54 15.63 4.28
N LYS A 814 27.43 14.80 3.71
CA LYS A 814 28.43 15.25 2.72
C LYS A 814 29.24 16.50 3.17
N GLN A 815 29.66 16.51 4.44
CA GLN A 815 30.37 17.61 5.13
C GLN A 815 29.51 18.86 5.47
N VAL A 816 28.18 18.76 5.45
CA VAL A 816 27.25 19.82 5.88
C VAL A 816 26.30 19.29 6.95
N THR A 817 26.23 20.00 8.09
CA THR A 817 25.23 19.73 9.13
C THR A 817 23.84 20.17 8.68
N ARG A 818 22.85 19.29 8.73
CA ARG A 818 21.44 19.61 8.55
C ARG A 818 20.63 19.30 9.80
N TYR A 819 19.75 20.22 10.19
CA TYR A 819 18.82 20.02 11.29
C TYR A 819 17.44 19.54 10.81
N TYR A 820 16.96 18.46 11.43
CA TYR A 820 15.69 17.80 11.16
C TYR A 820 14.75 17.89 12.36
N LEU A 821 13.49 18.31 12.13
CA LEU A 821 12.46 18.43 13.17
C LEU A 821 11.83 17.06 13.49
N ARG A 822 11.84 16.70 14.78
CA ARG A 822 11.33 15.39 15.26
C ARG A 822 10.16 15.52 16.24
N GLY A 823 10.09 16.60 17.01
CA GLY A 823 8.99 16.85 17.95
C GLY A 823 8.57 18.31 18.11
N VAL A 824 7.36 18.54 18.61
CA VAL A 824 6.79 19.85 18.94
C VAL A 824 6.53 19.94 20.45
N LEU A 825 7.08 20.96 21.13
CA LEU A 825 6.98 21.09 22.58
C LEU A 825 5.51 21.16 23.06
N SER A 826 5.10 20.18 23.86
CA SER A 826 3.71 19.94 24.25
C SER A 826 3.50 20.14 25.76
N THR A 827 3.94 19.22 26.63
CA THR A 827 3.70 19.29 28.08
C THR A 827 4.96 19.12 28.92
N SER A 828 4.89 19.59 30.17
CA SER A 828 5.90 19.38 31.21
C SER A 828 5.20 19.16 32.56
N PRO A 829 5.86 18.50 33.53
CA PRO A 829 5.36 18.39 34.89
C PRO A 829 5.01 19.75 35.50
N VAL A 830 4.09 19.71 36.47
CA VAL A 830 3.70 20.85 37.30
C VAL A 830 3.72 20.37 38.75
N PRO A 831 4.33 21.12 39.69
CA PRO A 831 4.09 20.87 41.11
C PRO A 831 2.61 21.12 41.47
N ASP A 832 2.17 20.50 42.55
CA ASP A 832 0.80 20.57 43.04
C ASP A 832 0.38 22.01 43.38
N GLN A 833 -0.88 22.36 43.07
CA GLN A 833 -1.43 23.70 43.31
C GLN A 833 -1.69 23.97 44.79
N SER A 834 -1.69 22.94 45.65
CA SER A 834 -2.00 23.03 47.08
C SER A 834 -1.05 23.92 47.90
N THR A 835 0.20 24.12 47.46
CA THR A 835 1.21 24.89 48.20
C THR A 835 1.29 26.37 47.80
N GLY A 836 0.65 26.77 46.70
CA GLY A 836 0.68 28.14 46.17
C GLY A 836 2.00 28.58 45.50
N ASP A 837 3.02 27.72 45.51
CA ASP A 837 4.37 28.05 45.04
C ASP A 837 4.51 27.97 43.51
N ARG A 838 4.96 29.07 42.89
CA ARG A 838 5.16 29.17 41.43
C ARG A 838 6.56 28.75 40.96
N PHE A 839 7.23 27.87 41.72
CA PHE A 839 8.59 27.43 41.41
C PHE A 839 8.59 26.22 40.47
N CYS A 840 9.62 26.11 39.63
CA CYS A 840 9.93 24.86 38.94
C CYS A 840 10.67 23.94 39.92
N HIS A 841 10.42 22.63 39.84
CA HIS A 841 11.12 21.63 40.65
C HIS A 841 12.07 20.79 39.77
N ASN A 842 13.13 20.26 40.39
CA ASN A 842 14.28 19.59 39.76
C ASN A 842 13.97 18.20 39.15
N ILE A 843 12.83 18.01 38.47
CA ILE A 843 12.44 16.75 37.82
C ILE A 843 11.97 17.08 36.39
N ALA A 844 12.92 17.29 35.49
CA ALA A 844 12.74 18.03 34.23
C ALA A 844 12.59 17.13 32.99
N ILE A 845 11.55 16.29 32.98
CA ILE A 845 11.16 15.56 31.77
C ILE A 845 10.19 16.41 30.95
N ILE A 846 10.46 16.56 29.66
CA ILE A 846 9.64 17.36 28.74
C ILE A 846 9.12 16.48 27.63
N THR A 847 7.83 16.60 27.31
CA THR A 847 7.20 15.87 26.20
C THR A 847 7.12 16.74 24.95
N PHE A 848 7.38 16.11 23.81
CA PHE A 848 7.24 16.71 22.50
C PHE A 848 6.36 15.83 21.63
N THR A 849 5.33 16.40 21.00
CA THR A 849 4.47 15.69 20.05
C THR A 849 5.30 15.24 18.84
N GLU A 850 5.45 13.93 18.65
CA GLU A 850 6.26 13.28 17.63
C GLU A 850 5.68 13.55 16.22
N LEU A 851 6.52 13.99 15.29
CA LEU A 851 6.07 14.34 13.94
C LEU A 851 5.67 13.13 13.11
N ILE A 852 6.36 11.99 13.23
CA ILE A 852 6.11 10.82 12.36
C ILE A 852 4.72 10.20 12.61
N ARG A 853 4.23 10.20 13.86
CA ARG A 853 2.86 9.78 14.22
C ARG A 853 1.79 10.65 13.57
N HIS A 854 2.16 11.88 13.20
CA HIS A 854 1.31 12.91 12.61
C HIS A 854 1.56 13.15 11.12
N GLU A 855 2.44 12.38 10.46
CA GLU A 855 2.81 12.56 9.05
C GLU A 855 1.59 12.83 8.16
N ARG A 856 0.57 11.95 8.24
CA ARG A 856 -0.65 12.07 7.45
C ARG A 856 -1.34 13.42 7.66
N PHE A 857 -1.51 13.86 8.91
CA PHE A 857 -2.15 15.13 9.23
C PHE A 857 -1.33 16.32 8.73
N ILE A 858 0.00 16.26 8.85
CA ILE A 858 0.92 17.29 8.37
C ILE A 858 0.83 17.37 6.84
N ARG A 859 1.01 16.26 6.12
CA ARG A 859 0.95 16.20 4.64
C ARG A 859 -0.42 16.60 4.07
N GLU A 860 -1.53 16.11 4.65
CA GLU A 860 -2.89 16.45 4.19
C GLU A 860 -3.27 17.94 4.40
N ASN A 861 -2.53 18.67 5.26
CA ASN A 861 -2.75 20.11 5.51
C ASN A 861 -1.60 21.01 5.02
N MET A 862 -0.64 20.45 4.28
CA MET A 862 0.49 21.19 3.72
C MET A 862 0.25 21.56 2.24
N GLU A 863 0.24 22.86 1.94
CA GLU A 863 0.30 23.39 0.57
C GLU A 863 1.73 23.24 -0.02
N ILE A 864 2.36 22.06 0.08
CA ILE A 864 3.70 21.79 -0.46
C ILE A 864 3.60 20.82 -1.66
N ALA A 865 3.96 21.33 -2.84
CA ALA A 865 4.38 20.50 -3.96
C ALA A 865 5.75 19.87 -3.63
N MET A 866 5.74 18.79 -2.83
CA MET A 866 6.96 18.10 -2.43
C MET A 866 7.66 17.50 -3.65
N PRO A 867 9.00 17.43 -3.67
CA PRO A 867 9.70 16.68 -4.70
C PRO A 867 9.22 15.23 -4.69
N GLN A 868 8.63 14.79 -5.81
CA GLN A 868 8.74 13.38 -6.15
C GLN A 868 10.22 13.14 -6.41
N TYR A 869 10.89 12.44 -5.49
CA TYR A 869 12.15 11.80 -5.81
C TYR A 869 11.83 10.62 -6.73
N LYS A 870 11.66 10.94 -8.02
CA LYS A 870 11.72 9.94 -9.08
C LYS A 870 13.19 9.61 -9.28
N ASP A 871 13.58 8.43 -8.85
CA ASP A 871 14.54 7.70 -9.66
C ASP A 871 13.83 7.35 -10.97
N ASP A 872 14.39 7.81 -12.08
CA ASP A 872 13.97 7.40 -13.43
C ASP A 872 14.22 5.89 -13.60
N ASP A 873 13.50 5.17 -14.46
CA ASP A 873 13.35 5.55 -15.86
C ASP A 873 12.12 4.96 -16.60
N ASN A 874 11.75 5.65 -17.68
CA ASN A 874 10.95 5.17 -18.81
C ASN A 874 9.48 4.74 -18.58
N ILE A 875 8.61 5.73 -18.36
CA ILE A 875 7.24 5.72 -18.92
C ILE A 875 7.04 6.94 -19.83
N LYS A 876 6.81 6.70 -21.13
CA LYS A 876 6.38 7.74 -22.08
C LYS A 876 4.93 8.15 -21.80
N LYS A 877 4.64 9.46 -21.87
CA LYS A 877 3.27 9.97 -22.00
C LYS A 877 2.64 9.44 -23.30
N PRO A 878 1.37 9.00 -23.28
CA PRO A 878 0.45 9.23 -24.39
C PRO A 878 -0.24 10.61 -24.23
N ASP A 879 -0.63 11.22 -25.34
CA ASP A 879 -1.51 12.39 -25.38
C ASP A 879 -2.99 11.96 -25.42
N GLY A 880 -3.92 12.90 -25.19
CA GLY A 880 -5.36 12.71 -25.44
C GLY A 880 -6.24 12.83 -24.20
N GLY A 881 -6.83 14.02 -24.00
CA GLY A 881 -7.47 14.42 -22.76
C GLY A 881 -8.85 13.85 -22.43
N ASP A 882 -9.19 14.00 -21.15
CA ASP A 882 -10.49 14.51 -20.70
C ASP A 882 -10.25 15.41 -19.47
N SER A 883 -10.95 16.54 -19.36
CA SER A 883 -10.70 17.57 -18.34
C SER A 883 -11.88 17.72 -17.39
N THR A 884 -11.94 16.84 -16.39
CA THR A 884 -12.98 16.87 -15.35
C THR A 884 -12.84 18.08 -14.44
N VAL A 885 -13.75 19.05 -14.58
CA VAL A 885 -13.78 20.28 -13.76
C VAL A 885 -14.31 19.99 -12.35
N LEU A 886 -13.49 20.29 -11.34
CA LEU A 886 -13.83 20.09 -9.93
C LEU A 886 -14.67 21.26 -9.37
N CYS A 887 -15.99 21.19 -9.59
CA CYS A 887 -16.97 22.07 -8.94
C CYS A 887 -17.11 21.78 -7.43
N LYS A 888 -17.72 22.70 -6.67
CA LYS A 888 -17.96 22.50 -5.22
C LYS A 888 -19.10 21.51 -4.97
N VAL A 889 -19.21 21.02 -3.73
CA VAL A 889 -20.18 19.99 -3.30
C VAL A 889 -21.66 20.29 -3.61
N ASN A 890 -22.03 21.57 -3.83
CA ASN A 890 -23.39 22.00 -4.16
C ASN A 890 -23.51 22.58 -5.58
N GLU A 891 -22.53 22.30 -6.46
CA GLU A 891 -22.43 22.86 -7.82
C GLU A 891 -22.33 21.73 -8.85
N PHE A 892 -23.06 21.85 -9.96
CA PHE A 892 -23.01 20.91 -11.09
C PHE A 892 -22.02 21.39 -12.14
N GLY A 893 -21.15 20.49 -12.61
CA GLY A 893 -20.21 20.77 -13.69
C GLY A 893 -20.83 20.52 -15.06
N CYS A 894 -21.00 21.58 -15.83
CA CYS A 894 -21.45 21.51 -17.22
C CYS A 894 -20.35 20.87 -18.10
N LYS A 895 -20.72 20.18 -19.19
CA LYS A 895 -19.72 19.57 -20.11
C LYS A 895 -18.92 20.64 -20.87
N SER A 896 -19.41 21.88 -20.93
CA SER A 896 -18.71 23.14 -21.29
C SER A 896 -17.62 23.60 -20.31
N GLY A 897 -17.58 23.07 -19.09
CA GLY A 897 -16.55 23.37 -18.08
C GLY A 897 -16.86 24.51 -17.11
N GLU A 898 -18.07 25.09 -17.11
CA GLU A 898 -18.54 25.96 -16.03
C GLU A 898 -19.28 25.19 -14.91
N CYS A 899 -19.40 25.81 -13.73
CA CYS A 899 -20.08 25.24 -12.56
C CYS A 899 -21.35 26.04 -12.26
N ILE A 900 -22.53 25.42 -12.38
CA ILE A 900 -23.83 26.02 -12.00
C ILE A 900 -24.30 25.49 -10.63
N ASN A 901 -25.42 26.00 -10.09
CA ASN A 901 -25.97 25.48 -8.84
C ASN A 901 -26.62 24.10 -9.04
N ALA A 902 -26.44 23.17 -8.11
CA ALA A 902 -27.06 21.84 -8.21
C ALA A 902 -28.61 21.86 -8.17
N ALA A 903 -29.23 22.97 -7.75
CA ALA A 903 -30.69 23.17 -7.83
C ALA A 903 -31.20 23.65 -9.20
N SER A 904 -30.30 23.96 -10.16
CA SER A 904 -30.64 24.28 -11.56
C SER A 904 -30.63 23.06 -12.49
N ILE A 905 -30.32 21.86 -11.98
CA ILE A 905 -30.35 20.63 -12.78
C ILE A 905 -31.80 20.23 -13.06
N CYS A 906 -32.19 20.11 -14.33
CA CYS A 906 -33.52 19.67 -14.78
C CYS A 906 -34.69 20.53 -14.21
N ASP A 907 -34.47 21.84 -14.09
CA ASP A 907 -35.47 22.83 -13.65
C ASP A 907 -36.42 23.26 -14.79
N GLY A 908 -36.03 23.01 -16.04
CA GLY A 908 -36.71 23.44 -17.26
C GLY A 908 -36.09 24.68 -17.92
N LYS A 909 -34.87 25.07 -17.52
CA LYS A 909 -34.11 26.20 -18.09
C LYS A 909 -32.65 25.79 -18.32
N ARG A 910 -32.07 26.36 -19.38
CA ARG A 910 -30.68 26.13 -19.79
C ARG A 910 -29.77 27.11 -19.06
N ASP A 911 -29.32 26.75 -17.87
CA ASP A 911 -28.41 27.56 -17.04
C ASP A 911 -26.92 27.24 -17.35
N CYS A 912 -26.60 26.03 -17.85
CA CYS A 912 -25.33 25.73 -18.53
C CYS A 912 -25.31 26.33 -19.96
N ASN A 913 -24.14 26.80 -20.43
CA ASN A 913 -24.01 27.34 -21.80
C ASN A 913 -24.22 26.26 -22.88
N ASP A 914 -23.83 25.01 -22.59
CA ASP A 914 -24.05 23.85 -23.46
C ASP A 914 -25.39 23.14 -23.24
N GLY A 915 -26.14 23.48 -22.19
CA GLY A 915 -27.37 22.80 -21.79
C GLY A 915 -27.22 21.37 -21.28
N SER A 916 -26.05 21.01 -20.72
CA SER A 916 -25.82 19.67 -20.16
C SER A 916 -26.59 19.41 -18.86
N ASP A 917 -27.06 20.47 -18.18
CA ASP A 917 -27.98 20.49 -17.04
C ASP A 917 -29.41 20.03 -17.34
N GLU A 918 -29.87 20.23 -18.57
CA GLU A 918 -31.19 19.80 -19.09
C GLU A 918 -31.08 18.55 -19.99
N SER A 919 -29.96 17.83 -19.92
CA SER A 919 -29.74 16.62 -20.74
C SER A 919 -30.28 15.35 -20.09
N ASP A 920 -30.72 14.37 -20.90
CA ASP A 920 -31.25 13.10 -20.40
C ASP A 920 -30.26 12.35 -19.48
N ASP A 921 -28.94 12.49 -19.70
CA ASP A 921 -27.88 11.97 -18.81
C ASP A 921 -27.99 12.57 -17.39
N ALA A 922 -28.23 13.88 -17.28
CA ALA A 922 -28.32 14.60 -16.02
C ALA A 922 -29.68 14.38 -15.32
N CYS A 923 -30.75 14.23 -16.11
CA CYS A 923 -32.11 14.04 -15.60
C CYS A 923 -32.47 12.58 -15.27
N SER A 924 -31.58 11.62 -15.56
CA SER A 924 -31.78 10.18 -15.30
C SER A 924 -31.42 9.76 -13.87
N GLY A 925 -31.99 10.44 -12.88
CA GLY A 925 -31.83 10.15 -11.45
C GLY A 925 -33.03 10.63 -10.62
N ASP A 926 -33.21 10.12 -9.40
CA ASP A 926 -34.44 10.30 -8.60
C ASP A 926 -34.55 11.67 -7.88
N ASN A 927 -34.33 12.75 -8.64
CA ASN A 927 -34.41 14.15 -8.20
C ASN A 927 -35.42 14.95 -9.04
N ARG A 928 -36.56 14.32 -9.41
CA ARG A 928 -37.62 15.01 -10.18
C ARG A 928 -38.44 15.98 -9.32
N ALA A 929 -37.81 17.11 -8.98
CA ALA A 929 -38.35 18.37 -8.48
C ALA A 929 -39.52 18.29 -7.47
N GLN A 930 -39.23 18.55 -6.19
CA GLN A 930 -40.25 19.01 -5.23
C GLN A 930 -40.80 20.38 -5.66
N LYS A 931 -41.84 20.37 -6.51
CA LYS A 931 -42.48 21.59 -6.99
C LYS A 931 -43.20 22.31 -5.82
N PRO A 932 -42.98 23.62 -5.57
CA PRO A 932 -43.52 24.27 -4.37
C PRO A 932 -45.05 24.30 -4.32
N THR A 933 -45.64 23.62 -3.33
CA THR A 933 -47.10 23.53 -3.19
C THR A 933 -47.68 24.75 -2.46
N THR A 934 -47.99 25.82 -3.20
CA THR A 934 -48.80 26.93 -2.68
C THR A 934 -50.25 26.48 -2.39
N THR A 935 -50.76 26.80 -1.22
CA THR A 935 -52.06 26.33 -0.71
C THR A 935 -53.26 27.18 -1.17
N THR A 936 -54.27 26.59 -1.83
CA THR A 936 -55.70 26.86 -1.52
C THR A 936 -56.73 25.91 -2.19
N LYS A 937 -57.60 25.33 -1.35
CA LYS A 937 -59.04 24.99 -1.54
C LYS A 937 -59.55 24.13 -2.73
N ARG A 938 -60.25 23.04 -2.33
CA ARG A 938 -61.43 22.33 -2.93
C ARG A 938 -62.42 23.24 -3.72
N PRO A 939 -63.37 22.72 -4.57
CA PRO A 939 -63.91 21.34 -4.63
C PRO A 939 -64.34 20.74 -6.01
N THR A 940 -65.01 19.57 -5.95
CA THR A 940 -66.16 19.09 -6.80
C THR A 940 -65.99 18.37 -8.17
N THR A 941 -66.09 17.03 -8.10
CA THR A 941 -67.06 16.14 -8.82
C THR A 941 -67.03 15.80 -10.34
N THR A 942 -67.15 14.48 -10.56
CA THR A 942 -67.99 13.73 -11.55
C THR A 942 -67.56 13.38 -12.99
N LYS A 943 -67.58 12.04 -13.22
CA LYS A 943 -68.17 11.25 -14.34
C LYS A 943 -67.28 10.64 -15.47
N ARG A 944 -67.59 9.35 -15.69
CA ARG A 944 -67.24 8.38 -16.76
C ARG A 944 -67.95 8.74 -18.09
N PRO A 945 -67.56 8.21 -19.29
CA PRO A 945 -67.77 6.80 -19.73
C PRO A 945 -66.46 6.11 -20.21
N THR A 946 -66.27 4.76 -20.30
CA THR A 946 -66.84 3.68 -21.17
C THR A 946 -66.70 3.94 -22.70
N THR A 947 -66.31 3.00 -23.58
CA THR A 947 -66.51 1.53 -23.62
C THR A 947 -65.40 0.72 -24.36
N THR A 948 -65.56 -0.62 -24.36
CA THR A 948 -64.86 -1.73 -25.07
C THR A 948 -65.05 -1.71 -26.62
N THR A 949 -64.58 -2.64 -27.49
CA THR A 949 -64.19 -4.09 -27.38
C THR A 949 -63.36 -4.63 -28.60
N GLU A 950 -62.62 -5.74 -28.40
CA GLU A 950 -62.38 -6.91 -29.32
C GLU A 950 -61.28 -7.00 -30.45
N ARG A 951 -61.27 -8.15 -31.16
CA ARG A 951 -60.20 -8.90 -31.92
C ARG A 951 -60.51 -8.92 -33.46
N PRO A 952 -59.90 -9.71 -34.42
CA PRO A 952 -58.81 -10.73 -34.38
C PRO A 952 -57.72 -10.78 -35.53
N SER A 953 -56.62 -11.50 -35.26
CA SER A 953 -55.83 -12.50 -36.07
C SER A 953 -55.41 -12.40 -37.57
N THR A 954 -54.10 -12.62 -37.79
CA THR A 954 -53.39 -13.51 -38.79
C THR A 954 -53.43 -13.31 -40.33
N THR A 955 -52.27 -13.57 -40.99
CA THR A 955 -52.06 -14.38 -42.23
C THR A 955 -50.55 -14.72 -42.44
N ILE A 956 -50.20 -15.70 -43.30
CA ILE A 956 -48.86 -16.34 -43.47
C ILE A 956 -48.42 -16.36 -44.96
N VAL A 957 -47.12 -16.26 -45.27
CA VAL A 957 -46.51 -16.68 -46.57
C VAL A 957 -45.06 -17.21 -46.39
N THR A 958 -44.68 -18.25 -47.14
CA THR A 958 -43.31 -18.81 -47.37
C THR A 958 -43.29 -19.54 -48.73
N PRO A 959 -42.20 -20.21 -49.19
CA PRO A 959 -40.81 -19.79 -49.44
C PRO A 959 -40.41 -20.00 -50.94
N ILE A 960 -39.13 -19.85 -51.33
CA ILE A 960 -38.55 -20.55 -52.51
C ILE A 960 -37.01 -20.67 -52.47
N SER A 961 -36.53 -21.69 -53.18
CA SER A 961 -35.19 -22.24 -53.50
C SER A 961 -34.17 -21.27 -54.15
N ASN A 962 -32.93 -21.62 -54.54
CA ASN A 962 -32.01 -22.78 -54.36
C ASN A 962 -30.61 -22.34 -54.88
N GLU A 963 -29.51 -22.80 -54.28
CA GLU A 963 -28.32 -23.25 -55.02
C GLU A 963 -27.32 -24.00 -54.10
N VAL A 964 -26.47 -24.85 -54.69
CA VAL A 964 -25.45 -25.63 -53.97
C VAL A 964 -24.12 -25.51 -54.73
N ALA A 965 -23.11 -24.98 -54.05
CA ALA A 965 -21.71 -25.07 -54.46
C ALA A 965 -20.89 -25.53 -53.24
N THR A 966 -20.21 -26.66 -53.36
CA THR A 966 -19.38 -27.19 -52.27
C THR A 966 -18.03 -26.48 -52.22
N VAL A 967 -17.58 -26.20 -50.99
CA VAL A 967 -16.20 -25.77 -50.71
C VAL A 967 -15.69 -26.65 -49.58
N ASP A 968 -15.46 -27.92 -49.88
CA ASP A 968 -14.95 -28.95 -48.95
C ASP A 968 -13.44 -28.74 -48.65
N LYS A 969 -13.03 -27.48 -48.50
CA LYS A 969 -11.66 -27.00 -48.36
C LYS A 969 -11.62 -25.78 -47.46
N CYS A 970 -10.75 -25.84 -46.46
CA CYS A 970 -10.35 -24.72 -45.63
C CYS A 970 -9.40 -23.80 -46.39
N ILE A 971 -9.91 -22.64 -46.82
CA ILE A 971 -9.07 -21.52 -47.25
C ILE A 971 -8.51 -20.86 -45.98
N LEU A 972 -7.19 -20.60 -45.94
CA LEU A 972 -6.58 -19.95 -44.78
C LEU A 972 -6.97 -18.46 -44.71
N PRO A 973 -7.34 -17.94 -43.51
CA PRO A 973 -7.67 -16.53 -43.33
C PRO A 973 -6.42 -15.64 -43.39
N SER A 974 -6.59 -14.33 -43.58
CA SER A 974 -5.52 -13.36 -43.39
C SER A 974 -5.02 -13.36 -41.94
N GLN A 975 -3.75 -12.99 -41.73
CA GLN A 975 -3.17 -12.83 -40.40
C GLN A 975 -3.96 -11.75 -39.60
N PRO A 976 -4.16 -11.93 -38.27
CA PRO A 976 -4.99 -11.03 -37.47
C PRO A 976 -4.28 -9.71 -37.20
N GLU A 977 -5.03 -8.60 -37.20
CA GLU A 977 -4.51 -7.23 -37.28
C GLU A 977 -3.56 -6.83 -36.12
N ASN A 978 -3.60 -7.52 -34.98
CA ASN A 978 -2.70 -7.31 -33.83
C ASN A 978 -2.06 -8.61 -33.30
N GLY A 979 -1.79 -9.58 -34.18
CA GLY A 979 -1.09 -10.81 -33.83
C GLY A 979 -0.61 -11.62 -35.03
N VAL A 980 -0.26 -12.88 -34.80
CA VAL A 980 -0.01 -13.88 -35.84
C VAL A 980 -0.57 -15.24 -35.43
N TYR A 981 -1.01 -16.02 -36.43
CA TYR A 981 -1.23 -17.45 -36.28
C TYR A 981 -0.17 -18.25 -37.05
N HIS A 982 0.09 -19.45 -36.54
CA HIS A 982 0.94 -20.46 -37.19
C HIS A 982 0.14 -21.72 -37.48
N VAL A 983 0.40 -22.36 -38.62
CA VAL A 983 -0.11 -23.71 -38.92
C VAL A 983 0.65 -24.71 -38.05
N VAL A 984 -0.05 -25.38 -37.14
CA VAL A 984 0.52 -26.39 -36.22
C VAL A 984 0.01 -27.81 -36.51
N GLY A 985 -0.85 -27.98 -37.52
CA GLY A 985 -1.28 -29.27 -38.04
C GLY A 985 -2.03 -29.14 -39.36
N GLY A 986 -2.05 -30.21 -40.16
CA GLY A 986 -2.58 -30.20 -41.53
C GLY A 986 -1.51 -29.90 -42.59
N LYS A 987 -1.82 -30.15 -43.87
CA LYS A 987 -0.92 -29.92 -45.00
C LYS A 987 -1.56 -28.97 -46.00
N VAL A 988 -1.02 -27.77 -46.08
CA VAL A 988 -1.49 -26.68 -46.95
C VAL A 988 -0.81 -26.78 -48.32
N VAL A 989 -1.58 -26.55 -49.39
CA VAL A 989 -1.07 -26.36 -50.76
C VAL A 989 -1.78 -25.14 -51.34
N ASP A 990 -1.01 -24.16 -51.84
CA ASP A 990 -1.49 -22.92 -52.49
C ASP A 990 -2.56 -22.13 -51.70
N GLY A 991 -2.56 -22.23 -50.37
CA GLY A 991 -3.49 -21.53 -49.46
C GLY A 991 -4.74 -22.32 -49.09
N GLU A 992 -4.89 -23.54 -49.61
CA GLU A 992 -6.00 -24.47 -49.32
C GLU A 992 -5.53 -25.70 -48.51
N ALA A 993 -6.42 -26.26 -47.69
CA ALA A 993 -6.27 -27.56 -47.05
C ALA A 993 -7.64 -28.21 -46.78
N THR A 994 -7.78 -29.53 -46.77
CA THR A 994 -9.02 -30.20 -46.33
C THR A 994 -9.17 -30.23 -44.80
N PHE A 995 -8.05 -30.33 -44.09
CA PHE A 995 -7.95 -30.17 -42.64
C PHE A 995 -6.72 -29.34 -42.27
N VAL A 996 -6.90 -28.36 -41.38
CA VAL A 996 -5.81 -27.50 -40.88
C VAL A 996 -6.08 -27.04 -39.46
N LEU A 997 -5.04 -27.03 -38.61
CA LEU A 997 -5.06 -26.51 -37.24
C LEU A 997 -4.16 -25.27 -37.15
N LEU A 998 -4.76 -24.14 -36.78
CA LEU A 998 -4.07 -22.87 -36.57
C LEU A 998 -3.95 -22.58 -35.08
N GLN A 999 -2.78 -22.13 -34.65
CA GLN A 999 -2.57 -21.57 -33.31
C GLN A 999 -2.25 -20.08 -33.43
N TYR A 1000 -3.16 -19.25 -32.89
CA TYR A 1000 -3.10 -17.81 -32.83
C TYR A 1000 -2.29 -17.33 -31.61
N SER A 1001 -1.66 -16.17 -31.75
CA SER A 1001 -0.85 -15.51 -30.72
C SER A 1001 -0.86 -13.99 -30.93
N CYS A 1002 -1.07 -13.22 -29.87
CA CYS A 1002 -1.15 -11.76 -29.95
C CYS A 1002 0.19 -11.09 -29.68
N TYR A 1003 0.39 -9.93 -30.30
CA TYR A 1003 1.53 -9.07 -29.96
C TYR A 1003 1.35 -8.47 -28.55
N LYS A 1004 2.46 -8.14 -27.87
CA LYS A 1004 2.43 -7.60 -26.50
C LYS A 1004 1.51 -6.36 -26.41
N ARG A 1005 0.72 -6.29 -25.32
CA ARG A 1005 -0.41 -5.37 -25.03
C ARG A 1005 -1.78 -5.75 -25.61
N PHE A 1006 -1.85 -6.74 -26.50
CA PHE A 1006 -3.12 -7.28 -26.99
C PHE A 1006 -3.43 -8.64 -26.34
N ALA A 1007 -4.71 -8.87 -26.05
CA ALA A 1007 -5.22 -10.09 -25.44
C ALA A 1007 -6.28 -10.74 -26.34
N MET A 1008 -6.37 -12.07 -26.26
CA MET A 1008 -7.34 -12.89 -26.98
C MET A 1008 -8.37 -13.39 -25.96
N LEU A 1009 -9.66 -13.14 -26.21
CA LEU A 1009 -10.77 -13.59 -25.36
C LEU A 1009 -11.36 -14.95 -25.80
N GLU A 1010 -10.85 -15.51 -26.89
CA GLU A 1010 -11.29 -16.75 -27.53
C GLU A 1010 -10.18 -17.81 -27.46
N ASP A 1011 -10.51 -19.06 -27.81
CA ASP A 1011 -9.52 -20.13 -27.81
C ASP A 1011 -8.41 -19.82 -28.84
N PRO A 1012 -7.12 -19.78 -28.44
CA PRO A 1012 -6.03 -19.53 -29.37
C PRO A 1012 -5.82 -20.68 -30.38
N LYS A 1013 -6.54 -21.80 -30.27
CA LYS A 1013 -6.49 -22.89 -31.25
C LYS A 1013 -7.83 -23.06 -31.95
N VAL A 1014 -7.82 -22.87 -33.27
CA VAL A 1014 -8.95 -23.18 -34.14
C VAL A 1014 -8.52 -24.15 -35.23
N PHE A 1015 -9.31 -25.18 -35.46
CA PHE A 1015 -9.16 -26.07 -36.60
C PHE A 1015 -10.25 -25.80 -37.63
N CYS A 1016 -9.98 -26.18 -38.87
CA CYS A 1016 -10.99 -26.33 -39.89
C CYS A 1016 -10.94 -27.72 -40.47
N SER A 1017 -12.13 -28.26 -40.72
CA SER A 1017 -12.40 -29.53 -41.40
C SER A 1017 -13.49 -29.28 -42.43
N ASP A 1018 -13.29 -29.72 -43.67
CA ASP A 1018 -14.31 -29.70 -44.73
C ASP A 1018 -14.93 -28.29 -44.94
N GLY A 1019 -14.08 -27.26 -44.90
CA GLY A 1019 -14.44 -25.85 -45.07
C GLY A 1019 -15.00 -25.13 -43.83
N ILE A 1020 -15.27 -25.84 -42.72
CA ILE A 1020 -15.90 -25.28 -41.51
C ILE A 1020 -14.87 -25.11 -40.38
N TRP A 1021 -14.74 -23.89 -39.86
CA TRP A 1021 -13.91 -23.55 -38.69
C TRP A 1021 -14.59 -23.90 -37.36
N SER A 1022 -13.81 -24.35 -36.38
CA SER A 1022 -14.27 -24.88 -35.09
C SER A 1022 -14.84 -23.84 -34.10
N GLY A 1023 -14.86 -22.56 -34.45
CA GLY A 1023 -15.30 -21.45 -33.61
C GLY A 1023 -16.33 -20.55 -34.30
N LYS A 1024 -17.22 -19.92 -33.54
CA LYS A 1024 -18.27 -19.02 -34.07
C LYS A 1024 -17.73 -17.77 -34.79
N ARG A 1025 -16.47 -17.42 -34.53
CA ARG A 1025 -15.65 -16.44 -35.25
C ARG A 1025 -14.18 -16.83 -35.09
N LEU A 1026 -13.30 -16.27 -35.92
CA LEU A 1026 -11.86 -16.49 -35.83
C LEU A 1026 -11.25 -15.60 -34.72
N PRO A 1027 -10.23 -16.09 -33.98
CA PRO A 1027 -9.75 -15.38 -32.79
C PRO A 1027 -9.08 -14.04 -33.11
N GLN A 1028 -9.53 -12.97 -32.45
CA GLN A 1028 -9.00 -11.62 -32.62
C GLN A 1028 -8.18 -11.16 -31.40
N CYS A 1029 -7.18 -10.32 -31.68
CA CYS A 1029 -6.30 -9.69 -30.69
C CYS A 1029 -6.79 -8.27 -30.39
N LEU A 1030 -7.38 -8.07 -29.21
CA LEU A 1030 -7.95 -6.79 -28.79
C LEU A 1030 -7.03 -6.09 -27.77
N PRO A 1031 -7.00 -4.75 -27.70
CA PRO A 1031 -6.30 -4.04 -26.63
C PRO A 1031 -6.79 -4.51 -25.26
N ALA A 1032 -5.87 -4.78 -24.33
CA ALA A 1032 -6.23 -5.39 -23.04
C ALA A 1032 -7.26 -4.59 -22.22
N GLU A 1033 -7.32 -3.28 -22.39
CA GLU A 1033 -8.29 -2.37 -21.74
C GLU A 1033 -9.70 -2.47 -22.35
N ALA A 1034 -9.81 -2.73 -23.66
CA ALA A 1034 -11.10 -2.89 -24.35
C ALA A 1034 -11.82 -4.20 -23.96
N ALA A 1035 -11.09 -5.20 -23.47
CA ALA A 1035 -11.63 -6.50 -23.06
C ALA A 1035 -12.61 -6.41 -21.87
N LEU A 1036 -12.59 -5.33 -21.09
CA LEU A 1036 -13.44 -5.15 -19.91
C LEU A 1036 -14.90 -4.78 -20.25
N ASN A 1037 -15.15 -4.07 -21.36
CA ASN A 1037 -16.50 -3.60 -21.71
C ASN A 1037 -17.36 -4.63 -22.46
N TYR A 1038 -16.79 -5.77 -22.90
CA TYR A 1038 -17.51 -6.77 -23.69
C TYR A 1038 -18.22 -7.89 -22.89
N ARG A 1039 -18.59 -7.61 -21.63
CA ARG A 1039 -19.48 -8.48 -20.82
C ARG A 1039 -20.86 -7.87 -20.48
N GLY A 1040 -21.23 -6.76 -21.13
CA GLY A 1040 -22.61 -6.26 -21.13
C GLY A 1040 -23.48 -6.99 -22.16
N GLY A 1041 -24.35 -7.90 -21.71
CA GLY A 1041 -25.34 -8.62 -22.55
C GLY A 1041 -26.61 -8.92 -21.75
N PRO A 1042 -27.81 -8.85 -22.35
CA PRO A 1042 -29.03 -8.56 -21.60
C PRO A 1042 -29.62 -9.74 -20.83
N ILE A 1043 -30.13 -9.45 -19.63
CA ILE A 1043 -31.02 -10.35 -18.87
C ILE A 1043 -32.44 -10.24 -19.45
N LEU A 1044 -32.98 -11.35 -19.95
CA LEU A 1044 -34.40 -11.47 -20.28
C LEU A 1044 -35.18 -11.89 -19.04
N THR A 1045 -36.14 -11.05 -18.62
CA THR A 1045 -37.11 -11.39 -17.58
C THR A 1045 -38.29 -12.19 -18.16
N LEU A 1046 -38.45 -13.43 -17.73
CA LEU A 1046 -39.74 -14.14 -17.68
C LEU A 1046 -39.74 -15.03 -16.43
N GLY A 1047 -40.92 -15.30 -15.87
CA GLY A 1047 -41.05 -16.03 -14.62
C GLY A 1047 -42.15 -17.10 -14.65
N ASP A 1048 -42.17 -17.85 -13.54
CA ASP A 1048 -43.16 -18.85 -13.14
C ASP A 1048 -43.24 -20.15 -13.99
N GLY A 1049 -43.72 -21.23 -13.35
CA GLY A 1049 -43.97 -22.53 -13.98
C GLY A 1049 -42.98 -23.65 -13.65
N SER A 1050 -43.49 -24.69 -12.98
CA SER A 1050 -42.85 -26.01 -12.83
C SER A 1050 -43.87 -27.10 -13.24
N PRO A 1051 -43.54 -28.40 -13.28
CA PRO A 1051 -42.29 -29.08 -13.68
C PRO A 1051 -42.56 -30.14 -14.78
N ARG A 1052 -41.52 -30.73 -15.41
CA ARG A 1052 -41.60 -32.09 -16.03
C ARG A 1052 -40.24 -32.72 -16.38
N LYS A 1053 -40.27 -34.03 -16.67
CA LYS A 1053 -39.11 -34.92 -16.94
C LYS A 1053 -38.91 -35.20 -18.43
N HIS A 1054 -37.66 -35.53 -18.76
CA HIS A 1054 -37.11 -36.51 -19.74
C HIS A 1054 -35.83 -35.89 -20.35
N GLU A 1055 -34.60 -36.43 -20.22
CA GLU A 1055 -34.06 -37.81 -20.39
C GLU A 1055 -33.79 -38.16 -21.86
N LEU A 1056 -32.69 -38.92 -22.10
CA LEU A 1056 -32.06 -39.32 -23.38
C LEU A 1056 -31.04 -38.31 -23.98
N VAL A 1057 -29.89 -38.71 -24.56
CA VAL A 1057 -29.05 -39.93 -24.36
C VAL A 1057 -27.62 -39.70 -24.93
N TYR A 1058 -26.65 -40.51 -24.48
CA TYR A 1058 -25.26 -40.72 -24.96
C TYR A 1058 -24.81 -40.15 -26.31
N LEU A 1059 -23.52 -39.73 -26.37
CA LEU A 1059 -22.51 -40.46 -27.17
C LEU A 1059 -21.08 -40.21 -26.65
N MET A 1060 -20.33 -41.29 -26.38
CA MET A 1060 -18.91 -41.25 -26.03
C MET A 1060 -18.22 -42.58 -26.38
N SER A 1061 -17.44 -42.60 -27.46
CA SER A 1061 -16.50 -43.67 -27.84
C SER A 1061 -15.80 -43.32 -29.17
N ALA A 1062 -14.75 -44.01 -29.65
CA ALA A 1062 -13.51 -44.54 -29.04
C ALA A 1062 -12.75 -45.34 -30.13
N GLN A 1063 -11.40 -45.38 -30.09
CA GLN A 1063 -10.49 -46.39 -30.67
C GLN A 1063 -9.03 -45.90 -30.43
N SER A 1064 -7.98 -46.72 -30.32
CA SER A 1064 -7.81 -48.19 -30.19
C SER A 1064 -6.37 -48.46 -29.67
N GLY A 1065 -5.98 -49.64 -29.17
CA GLY A 1065 -6.68 -50.92 -29.02
C GLY A 1065 -6.10 -51.71 -27.83
N GLU A 1066 -6.83 -52.70 -27.30
CA GLU A 1066 -6.60 -54.15 -27.55
C GLU A 1066 -5.77 -54.82 -26.43
N MET A 1067 -6.04 -56.05 -25.98
CA MET A 1067 -7.24 -56.91 -26.12
C MET A 1067 -7.16 -58.02 -25.04
N PHE A 1068 -8.26 -58.42 -24.39
CA PHE A 1068 -8.50 -59.82 -23.96
C PHE A 1068 -9.95 -60.05 -23.50
N TYR A 1069 -10.41 -61.30 -23.56
CA TYR A 1069 -11.81 -61.72 -23.38
C TYR A 1069 -12.19 -62.07 -21.93
N GLY A 1070 -13.42 -61.73 -21.53
CA GLY A 1070 -14.09 -62.24 -20.32
C GLY A 1070 -15.62 -62.19 -20.46
N ARG A 1071 -16.32 -63.32 -20.26
CA ARG A 1071 -17.77 -63.46 -20.54
C ARG A 1071 -18.62 -63.63 -19.27
N TRP A 1072 -19.73 -62.89 -19.22
CA TRP A 1072 -21.04 -63.28 -18.62
C TRP A 1072 -21.11 -63.40 -17.08
N SER A 1073 -22.26 -63.27 -16.38
CA SER A 1073 -23.56 -62.64 -16.73
C SER A 1073 -24.48 -62.46 -15.50
N ARG A 1074 -25.24 -61.34 -15.49
CA ARG A 1074 -26.61 -61.14 -14.94
C ARG A 1074 -26.98 -61.44 -13.47
N LYS A 1075 -27.83 -60.51 -12.97
CA LYS A 1075 -28.95 -60.64 -12.00
C LYS A 1075 -28.66 -60.70 -10.48
N VAL A 1076 -28.75 -59.52 -9.87
CA VAL A 1076 -29.81 -59.12 -8.91
C VAL A 1076 -30.69 -60.24 -8.32
N ALA A 1077 -30.68 -60.35 -6.99
CA ALA A 1077 -31.81 -60.77 -6.16
C ALA A 1077 -31.74 -60.05 -4.79
N THR A 1078 -32.88 -59.73 -4.17
CA THR A 1078 -32.98 -58.94 -2.93
C THR A 1078 -33.72 -59.69 -1.82
N HIS A 1079 -33.12 -59.84 -0.64
CA HIS A 1079 -33.77 -59.92 0.69
C HIS A 1079 -32.67 -59.58 1.72
N LYS A 1080 -32.76 -58.60 2.63
CA LYS A 1080 -33.80 -58.08 3.56
C LYS A 1080 -33.82 -58.86 4.89
N ASN A 1081 -33.84 -58.11 6.00
CA ASN A 1081 -33.86 -58.49 7.43
C ASN A 1081 -32.48 -58.79 8.05
N VAL A 1082 -32.18 -58.47 9.33
CA VAL A 1082 -32.67 -57.44 10.29
C VAL A 1082 -31.75 -57.49 11.55
N ASP A 1083 -31.71 -56.44 12.39
CA ASP A 1083 -31.10 -56.39 13.74
C ASP A 1083 -29.55 -56.55 13.86
N VAL A 1084 -28.86 -56.01 14.88
CA VAL A 1084 -29.07 -54.80 15.72
C VAL A 1084 -27.72 -54.38 16.38
N ASP A 1085 -27.64 -53.13 16.84
CA ASP A 1085 -26.62 -52.51 17.74
C ASP A 1085 -25.14 -52.24 17.29
N GLU A 1086 -24.76 -50.99 17.63
CA GLU A 1086 -23.46 -50.36 17.94
C GLU A 1086 -22.27 -50.25 16.94
N LEU A 1087 -21.92 -48.97 16.70
CA LEU A 1087 -20.69 -48.34 16.18
C LEU A 1087 -20.36 -48.46 14.67
#